data_AF-A0A978TBN8-F1
#
_entry.id   AF-A0A978TBN8-F1
#
_cell.length_a   1.000
_cell.length_b   1.000
_cell.length_c   1.000
_cell.angle_alpha   90.00
_cell.angle_beta   90.00
_cell.angle_gamma   90.00
#
_symmetry.space_group_name_H-M   'P 1'
#
loop_
_entity.id
_entity.type
_entity.pdbx_description
1 polymer ?
#
loop_
_entity_poly.entity_id
_entity_poly.type
_entity_poly.pdbx_seq_one_letter_code
_entity_poly.pdbx_strand_id
1 'polypeptide(L)'
;MSWRRLLVWFGLGLVLGLTVLSRPAPADATLDSLVASAKSYLESQTGHTFSHPIVVTQEEYYQRQYLRLDDPNHHLGTSRAAVRDPDNPGRWVDIRVLEGRTGRESSGEWEVCLVVISNTWNDLVETDKRSNIAHELYHCYQREKVGALSPLPPWVLEGSASWAGEMFSGGSNLGTNRWQRYLTTYAQIEDRSYDALGVFAHMAYSGAGNVWTLIDRALTPPLPPPAAEAAWIERFLGLMANREEFLQTWAMGLERNPSQPAWNTNGPGITGDRREIQTLAIPQGRRITRTIQRLYQLNLPEGEVVSVQASSSHGGIRWGDAETTRISGSFYQWYCLGDSCRCEDGRMPAGVTSVDSPQATIALTGYPGDGELGIDPVENPCEEEPETADGGSEPPVAGPGTPWGGGGRARGTSHGDPHLITYDGYRYSFQTVGEFWLTAARDGHFQVQARQQPIPGRPLSMNTAVAMKVGNHRLALYADQSPDGQSPLWLDGRPLALPEGSLPLPGGGTLRRSGRHYQIQWPTGESLQVAETSLAGTAFLTLTVEVPRQAGAYQGLLGNLNGNPNDDLQVRGGAVIPPQDVYAPVARLVQGLIPAPVPLNQAQTAFFQQLYRQFGESWRVAAADSLFDYAPGQTTETFTQRDFPSQFPSLAGVAPAQIQAATRLCQEAGVDEWMLEGCVFDVAATGQPGFVQSAVEALASTVVDQVEDRVEDELRRRVPRPVPIPGPVPVPLPRWPF
;
A
#
# COMPACT_ATOMS: atom_id res chain seq x y z
N MET A 1 -0.38 -87.33 30.91
CA MET A 1 -1.32 -88.36 30.41
C MET A 1 -1.65 -88.03 28.96
N SER A 2 -1.29 -88.95 28.08
CA SER A 2 -1.53 -88.95 26.64
C SER A 2 -3.01 -89.24 26.36
N TRP A 3 -3.60 -88.62 25.32
CA TRP A 3 -4.27 -89.40 24.27
C TRP A 3 -4.52 -88.58 22.99
N ARG A 4 -4.03 -89.16 21.89
CA ARG A 4 -4.30 -88.82 20.49
C ARG A 4 -5.71 -89.25 20.09
N ARG A 5 -6.36 -88.52 19.17
CA ARG A 5 -7.04 -89.11 18.00
C ARG A 5 -6.97 -88.17 16.78
N LEU A 6 -6.78 -88.80 15.62
CA LEU A 6 -6.54 -88.27 14.28
C LEU A 6 -7.76 -88.60 13.38
N LEU A 7 -7.91 -87.84 12.28
CA LEU A 7 -8.61 -88.14 10.99
C LEU A 7 -10.16 -87.99 11.01
N VAL A 8 -10.89 -87.44 10.01
CA VAL A 8 -10.75 -87.38 8.53
C VAL A 8 -11.51 -86.15 7.97
N TRP A 9 -11.10 -85.69 6.78
CA TRP A 9 -11.66 -84.67 5.87
C TRP A 9 -13.06 -84.92 5.27
N PHE A 10 -13.85 -83.85 5.03
CA PHE A 10 -14.74 -83.53 3.89
C PHE A 10 -15.32 -82.14 4.24
N GLY A 11 -15.14 -81.03 3.51
CA GLY A 11 -15.37 -80.81 2.09
C GLY A 11 -16.71 -80.06 1.92
N LEU A 12 -16.71 -78.72 2.02
CA LEU A 12 -17.62 -77.82 1.28
C LEU A 12 -17.19 -76.35 1.53
N GLY A 13 -16.52 -75.74 0.55
CA GLY A 13 -16.27 -74.30 0.52
C GLY A 13 -17.54 -73.58 0.06
N LEU A 14 -18.03 -72.66 0.87
CA LEU A 14 -19.09 -71.73 0.47
C LEU A 14 -18.46 -70.66 -0.42
N VAL A 15 -18.80 -70.69 -1.70
CA VAL A 15 -18.47 -69.66 -2.69
C VAL A 15 -19.27 -68.40 -2.35
N LEU A 16 -18.63 -67.42 -1.70
CA LEU A 16 -19.12 -66.05 -1.67
C LEU A 16 -18.86 -65.45 -3.04
N GLY A 17 -19.96 -65.16 -3.75
CA GLY A 17 -19.94 -64.54 -5.06
C GLY A 17 -19.20 -63.22 -5.03
N LEU A 18 -18.08 -63.17 -5.75
CA LEU A 18 -17.51 -61.93 -6.27
C LEU A 18 -18.57 -61.28 -7.17
N THR A 19 -19.29 -60.30 -6.64
CA THR A 19 -19.89 -59.26 -7.47
C THR A 19 -18.74 -58.58 -8.20
N VAL A 20 -18.68 -58.83 -9.50
CA VAL A 20 -17.77 -58.20 -10.45
C VAL A 20 -17.98 -56.69 -10.37
N LEU A 21 -17.07 -56.01 -9.66
CA LEU A 21 -16.84 -54.59 -9.86
C LEU A 21 -16.50 -54.41 -11.34
N SER A 22 -17.33 -53.61 -12.02
CA SER A 22 -17.05 -53.11 -13.36
C SER A 22 -15.62 -52.58 -13.39
N ARG A 23 -14.77 -53.22 -14.19
CA ARG A 23 -13.38 -52.83 -14.41
C ARG A 23 -13.32 -51.35 -14.81
N PRO A 24 -12.44 -50.52 -14.20
CA PRO A 24 -12.05 -49.28 -14.87
C PRO A 24 -11.45 -49.64 -16.23
N ALA A 25 -11.68 -48.78 -17.23
CA ALA A 25 -11.01 -48.85 -18.53
C ALA A 25 -9.49 -49.05 -18.32
N PRO A 26 -8.78 -49.77 -19.21
CA PRO A 26 -7.36 -50.03 -19.02
C PRO A 26 -6.63 -48.69 -18.87
N ALA A 27 -6.00 -48.51 -17.71
CA ALA A 27 -5.19 -47.34 -17.44
C ALA A 27 -4.06 -47.26 -18.46
N ASP A 28 -3.91 -46.09 -19.07
CA ASP A 28 -2.69 -45.76 -19.79
C ASP A 28 -1.57 -45.66 -18.74
N ALA A 29 -0.71 -46.68 -18.65
CA ALA A 29 0.38 -46.75 -17.67
C ALA A 29 1.29 -45.51 -17.71
N THR A 30 1.31 -44.81 -18.85
CA THR A 30 2.01 -43.54 -19.05
C THR A 30 1.31 -42.37 -18.35
N LEU A 31 -0.02 -42.28 -18.42
CA LEU A 31 -0.81 -41.26 -17.72
C LEU A 31 -0.75 -41.43 -16.20
N ASP A 32 -0.90 -42.66 -15.69
CA ASP A 32 -0.81 -42.94 -14.25
C ASP A 32 0.55 -42.55 -13.66
N SER A 33 1.64 -42.88 -14.38
CA SER A 33 3.01 -42.50 -14.01
C SER A 33 3.19 -40.98 -13.98
N LEU A 34 2.63 -40.28 -14.96
CA LEU A 34 2.69 -38.83 -15.05
C LEU A 34 1.92 -38.16 -13.89
N VAL A 35 0.71 -38.63 -13.59
CA VAL A 35 -0.11 -38.15 -12.48
C VAL A 35 0.62 -38.35 -11.15
N ALA A 36 1.20 -39.54 -10.92
CA ALA A 36 1.98 -39.81 -9.72
C ALA A 36 3.21 -38.88 -9.59
N SER A 37 3.90 -38.64 -10.71
CA SER A 37 5.08 -37.75 -10.75
C SER A 37 4.71 -36.29 -10.47
N ALA A 38 3.63 -35.79 -11.09
CA ALA A 38 3.13 -34.43 -10.88
C ALA A 38 2.63 -34.23 -9.44
N LYS A 39 1.88 -35.21 -8.89
CA LYS A 39 1.46 -35.20 -7.48
C LYS A 39 2.66 -35.09 -6.55
N SER A 40 3.62 -35.99 -6.68
CA SER A 40 4.83 -36.01 -5.84
C SER A 40 5.61 -34.70 -5.93
N TYR A 41 5.73 -34.13 -7.13
CA TYR A 41 6.34 -32.82 -7.32
C TYR A 41 5.60 -31.73 -6.55
N LEU A 42 4.28 -31.61 -6.70
CA LEU A 42 3.49 -30.58 -6.02
C LEU A 42 3.55 -30.72 -4.50
N GLU A 43 3.49 -31.93 -3.96
CA GLU A 43 3.64 -32.18 -2.52
C GLU A 43 5.03 -31.73 -2.03
N SER A 44 6.08 -31.99 -2.82
CA SER A 44 7.44 -31.56 -2.46
C SER A 44 7.63 -30.04 -2.48
N GLN A 45 6.97 -29.33 -3.39
CA GLN A 45 7.11 -27.89 -3.53
C GLN A 45 6.28 -27.11 -2.50
N THR A 46 5.04 -27.57 -2.27
CA THR A 46 4.08 -26.90 -1.39
C THR A 46 4.20 -27.33 0.07
N GLY A 47 4.72 -28.54 0.33
CA GLY A 47 4.65 -29.17 1.65
C GLY A 47 3.26 -29.72 2.01
N HIS A 48 2.26 -29.57 1.11
CA HIS A 48 0.91 -30.10 1.28
C HIS A 48 0.87 -31.56 0.88
N THR A 49 0.20 -32.40 1.67
CA THR A 49 -0.07 -33.81 1.31
C THR A 49 -1.52 -33.92 0.87
N PHE A 50 -1.76 -34.42 -0.34
CA PHE A 50 -3.13 -34.60 -0.84
C PHE A 50 -3.90 -35.57 0.06
N SER A 51 -5.04 -35.10 0.56
CA SER A 51 -5.92 -35.82 1.47
C SER A 51 -7.04 -36.56 0.74
N HIS A 52 -7.47 -36.04 -0.41
CA HIS A 52 -8.49 -36.65 -1.24
C HIS A 52 -7.85 -37.49 -2.35
N PRO A 53 -8.41 -38.67 -2.68
CA PRO A 53 -7.98 -39.44 -3.84
C PRO A 53 -8.10 -38.62 -5.12
N ILE A 54 -7.09 -38.69 -5.98
CA ILE A 54 -7.10 -38.11 -7.32
C ILE A 54 -7.55 -39.20 -8.30
N VAL A 55 -8.66 -38.94 -8.99
CA VAL A 55 -9.23 -39.83 -10.00
C VAL A 55 -9.12 -39.15 -11.35
N VAL A 56 -8.29 -39.69 -12.24
CA VAL A 56 -8.12 -39.16 -13.60
C VAL A 56 -8.93 -40.00 -14.58
N THR A 57 -9.66 -39.36 -15.49
CA THR A 57 -10.51 -40.04 -16.46
C THR A 57 -10.51 -39.35 -17.81
N GLN A 58 -10.56 -40.16 -18.86
CA GLN A 58 -10.84 -39.75 -20.24
C GLN A 58 -12.19 -40.31 -20.72
N GLU A 59 -13.10 -40.69 -19.83
CA GLU A 59 -14.42 -41.19 -20.26
C GLU A 59 -15.21 -40.10 -20.97
N GLU A 60 -15.78 -40.45 -22.14
CA GLU A 60 -16.54 -39.54 -22.99
C GLU A 60 -17.70 -38.85 -22.25
N TYR A 61 -18.33 -39.56 -21.30
CA TYR A 61 -19.39 -39.01 -20.46
C TYR A 61 -18.93 -37.77 -19.69
N TYR A 62 -17.79 -37.85 -18.99
CA TYR A 62 -17.27 -36.73 -18.20
C TYR A 62 -16.75 -35.61 -19.10
N GLN A 63 -16.15 -35.95 -20.24
CA GLN A 63 -15.71 -34.96 -21.22
C GLN A 63 -16.90 -34.10 -21.70
N ARG A 64 -18.00 -34.74 -22.12
CA ARG A 64 -19.22 -34.02 -22.55
C ARG A 64 -19.85 -33.17 -21.45
N GLN A 65 -19.69 -33.57 -20.19
CA GLN A 65 -20.31 -32.89 -19.06
C GLN A 65 -19.47 -31.70 -18.55
N TYR A 66 -18.15 -31.80 -18.59
CA TYR A 66 -17.28 -30.87 -17.85
C TYR A 66 -16.28 -30.10 -18.70
N LEU A 67 -15.93 -30.59 -19.89
CA LEU A 67 -15.04 -29.88 -20.80
C LEU A 67 -15.81 -28.91 -21.68
N ARG A 68 -15.19 -27.77 -21.96
CA ARG A 68 -15.69 -26.78 -22.92
C ARG A 68 -14.86 -26.93 -24.19
N LEU A 69 -15.29 -27.81 -25.09
CA LEU A 69 -14.51 -28.15 -26.30
C LEU A 69 -14.38 -26.99 -27.29
N ASP A 70 -15.23 -25.96 -27.15
CA ASP A 70 -15.19 -24.70 -27.88
C ASP A 70 -14.33 -23.62 -27.20
N ASP A 71 -13.87 -23.86 -25.96
CA ASP A 71 -13.02 -22.92 -25.21
C ASP A 71 -11.54 -23.28 -25.38
N PRO A 72 -10.73 -22.41 -26.01
CA PRO A 72 -9.32 -22.68 -26.27
C PRO A 72 -8.48 -22.83 -24.99
N ASN A 73 -8.97 -22.46 -23.80
CA ASN A 73 -8.25 -22.64 -22.54
C ASN A 73 -8.74 -23.84 -21.72
N HIS A 74 -10.00 -24.26 -21.86
CA HIS A 74 -10.63 -25.33 -21.06
C HIS A 74 -10.92 -26.63 -21.84
N HIS A 75 -10.41 -26.75 -23.07
CA HIS A 75 -10.67 -27.91 -23.93
C HIS A 75 -9.78 -29.12 -23.64
N LEU A 76 -8.67 -28.98 -22.90
CA LEU A 76 -7.68 -30.06 -22.69
C LEU A 76 -7.91 -30.85 -21.40
N GLY A 77 -8.33 -30.18 -20.34
CA GLY A 77 -8.53 -30.79 -19.05
C GLY A 77 -9.36 -29.91 -18.13
N THR A 78 -9.90 -30.51 -17.07
CA THR A 78 -10.49 -29.78 -15.97
C THR A 78 -10.53 -30.63 -14.71
N SER A 79 -10.41 -30.00 -13.55
CA SER A 79 -10.57 -30.63 -12.24
C SER A 79 -11.91 -30.26 -11.58
N ARG A 80 -12.47 -31.20 -10.83
CA ARG A 80 -13.77 -31.12 -10.16
C ARG A 80 -13.68 -31.70 -8.76
N ALA A 81 -14.35 -31.06 -7.80
CA ALA A 81 -14.58 -31.65 -6.49
C ALA A 81 -15.81 -32.54 -6.60
N ALA A 82 -15.65 -33.85 -6.48
CA ALA A 82 -16.70 -34.80 -6.82
C ALA A 82 -17.08 -35.74 -5.67
N VAL A 83 -18.35 -36.13 -5.67
CA VAL A 83 -18.96 -37.15 -4.80
C VAL A 83 -19.59 -38.25 -5.64
N ARG A 84 -19.94 -39.39 -5.04
CA ARG A 84 -20.72 -40.39 -5.76
C ARG A 84 -22.09 -39.84 -6.16
N ASP A 85 -22.45 -40.02 -7.42
CA ASP A 85 -23.77 -39.59 -7.92
C ASP A 85 -24.87 -40.43 -7.23
N PRO A 86 -25.78 -39.82 -6.46
CA PRO A 86 -26.84 -40.55 -5.76
C PRO A 86 -27.76 -41.31 -6.73
N ASP A 87 -27.95 -40.79 -7.93
CA ASP A 87 -28.79 -41.41 -8.96
C ASP A 87 -28.03 -42.50 -9.75
N ASN A 88 -26.69 -42.49 -9.69
CA ASN A 88 -25.84 -43.49 -10.31
C ASN A 88 -24.53 -43.68 -9.52
N PRO A 89 -24.53 -44.53 -8.47
CA PRO A 89 -23.38 -44.70 -7.57
C PRO A 89 -22.09 -45.19 -8.25
N GLY A 90 -22.16 -45.67 -9.49
CA GLY A 90 -20.98 -46.00 -10.29
C GLY A 90 -20.22 -44.78 -10.82
N ARG A 91 -20.82 -43.58 -10.76
CA ARG A 91 -20.27 -42.34 -11.33
C ARG A 91 -19.91 -41.31 -10.28
N TRP A 92 -19.04 -40.40 -10.68
CA TRP A 92 -18.66 -39.21 -9.93
C TRP A 92 -19.45 -38.00 -10.46
N VAL A 93 -19.91 -37.13 -9.58
CA VAL A 93 -20.58 -35.88 -9.96
C VAL A 93 -19.94 -34.72 -9.21
N ASP A 94 -19.63 -33.64 -9.93
CA ASP A 94 -19.17 -32.40 -9.31
C ASP A 94 -20.22 -31.89 -8.32
N ILE A 95 -19.78 -31.48 -7.13
CA ILE A 95 -20.68 -31.07 -6.06
C ILE A 95 -21.60 -29.91 -6.48
N ARG A 96 -21.16 -28.96 -7.31
CA ARG A 96 -21.97 -27.83 -7.78
C ARG A 96 -23.01 -28.28 -8.81
N VAL A 97 -22.68 -29.28 -9.62
CA VAL A 97 -23.65 -29.88 -10.54
C VAL A 97 -24.72 -30.64 -9.75
N LEU A 98 -24.34 -31.34 -8.67
CA LEU A 98 -25.29 -32.01 -7.80
C LEU A 98 -26.20 -31.02 -7.06
N GLU A 99 -25.66 -29.90 -6.56
CA GLU A 99 -26.44 -28.80 -5.99
C GLU A 99 -27.47 -28.28 -7.00
N GLY A 100 -27.03 -27.95 -8.21
CA GLY A 100 -27.92 -27.46 -9.27
C GLY A 100 -29.00 -28.45 -9.68
N ARG A 101 -28.70 -29.76 -9.69
CA ARG A 101 -29.67 -30.83 -9.97
C ARG A 101 -30.70 -31.02 -8.85
N THR A 102 -30.28 -30.93 -7.60
CA THR A 102 -31.11 -31.30 -6.44
C THR A 102 -31.77 -30.11 -5.76
N GLY A 103 -31.30 -28.89 -6.02
CA GLY A 103 -31.72 -27.68 -5.32
C GLY A 103 -31.31 -27.63 -3.84
N ARG A 104 -30.43 -28.54 -3.41
CA ARG A 104 -29.89 -28.59 -2.05
C ARG A 104 -28.46 -28.08 -2.06
N GLU A 105 -28.15 -27.15 -1.17
CA GLU A 105 -26.77 -26.69 -0.95
C GLU A 105 -25.91 -27.86 -0.45
N SER A 106 -24.70 -27.99 -1.00
CA SER A 106 -23.68 -28.93 -0.57
C SER A 106 -23.01 -28.39 0.68
N SER A 107 -22.59 -29.30 1.57
CA SER A 107 -21.72 -28.95 2.69
C SER A 107 -20.30 -28.56 2.25
N GLY A 108 -19.98 -28.65 0.95
CA GLY A 108 -18.63 -28.52 0.42
C GLY A 108 -17.77 -29.77 0.64
N GLU A 109 -18.29 -30.78 1.33
CA GLU A 109 -17.68 -32.09 1.46
C GLU A 109 -17.65 -32.81 0.11
N TRP A 110 -16.53 -33.46 -0.19
CA TRP A 110 -16.26 -34.11 -1.46
C TRP A 110 -15.42 -35.35 -1.23
N GLU A 111 -15.50 -36.32 -2.13
CA GLU A 111 -14.85 -37.62 -1.95
C GLU A 111 -13.56 -37.73 -2.75
N VAL A 112 -13.51 -37.15 -3.96
CA VAL A 112 -12.35 -37.27 -4.86
C VAL A 112 -12.10 -36.00 -5.65
N CYS A 113 -10.84 -35.74 -5.96
CA CYS A 113 -10.49 -34.83 -7.05
C CYS A 113 -10.61 -35.55 -8.39
N LEU A 114 -11.72 -35.29 -9.07
CA LEU A 114 -11.96 -35.81 -10.40
C LEU A 114 -11.27 -34.90 -11.43
N VAL A 115 -10.24 -35.42 -12.08
CA VAL A 115 -9.55 -34.75 -13.19
C VAL A 115 -10.03 -35.38 -14.49
N VAL A 116 -10.69 -34.59 -15.32
CA VAL A 116 -11.23 -35.00 -16.61
C VAL A 116 -10.31 -34.48 -17.69
N ILE A 117 -9.79 -35.36 -18.52
CA ILE A 117 -8.86 -35.03 -19.61
C ILE A 117 -9.52 -35.31 -20.96
N SER A 118 -9.29 -34.43 -21.93
CA SER A 118 -9.80 -34.57 -23.29
C SER A 118 -9.12 -35.70 -24.05
N ASN A 119 -9.82 -36.31 -25.01
CA ASN A 119 -9.18 -37.23 -25.96
C ASN A 119 -8.07 -36.56 -26.78
N THR A 120 -8.19 -35.25 -27.07
CA THR A 120 -7.16 -34.49 -27.81
C THR A 120 -5.88 -34.29 -27.00
N TRP A 121 -5.91 -34.53 -25.69
CA TRP A 121 -4.71 -34.52 -24.86
C TRP A 121 -3.69 -35.58 -25.30
N ASN A 122 -4.15 -36.71 -25.84
CA ASN A 122 -3.28 -37.78 -26.30
C ASN A 122 -2.36 -37.35 -27.45
N ASP A 123 -2.78 -36.36 -28.23
CA ASP A 123 -2.05 -35.81 -29.38
C ASP A 123 -1.02 -34.73 -28.97
N LEU A 124 -1.02 -34.31 -27.71
CA LEU A 124 -0.06 -33.32 -27.19
C LEU A 124 1.36 -33.89 -27.12
N VAL A 125 2.34 -33.01 -27.28
CA VAL A 125 3.74 -33.34 -26.99
C VAL A 125 3.94 -33.53 -25.49
N GLU A 126 5.01 -34.23 -25.10
CA GLU A 126 5.22 -34.63 -23.71
C GLU A 126 5.27 -33.45 -22.72
N THR A 127 5.90 -32.33 -23.09
CA THR A 127 5.95 -31.13 -22.23
C THR A 127 4.58 -30.49 -22.00
N ASP A 128 3.71 -30.51 -23.01
CA ASP A 128 2.33 -30.00 -22.91
C ASP A 128 1.47 -30.94 -22.05
N LYS A 129 1.64 -32.26 -22.19
CA LYS A 129 1.01 -33.26 -21.32
C LYS A 129 1.40 -33.05 -19.85
N ARG A 130 2.70 -32.85 -19.59
CA ARG A 130 3.23 -32.59 -18.25
C ARG A 130 2.68 -31.29 -17.66
N SER A 131 2.66 -30.21 -18.44
CA SER A 131 2.13 -28.91 -17.98
C SER A 131 0.64 -29.01 -17.66
N ASN A 132 -0.17 -29.59 -18.56
CA ASN A 132 -1.61 -29.71 -18.36
C ASN A 132 -1.98 -30.57 -17.14
N ILE A 133 -1.35 -31.74 -16.96
CA ILE A 133 -1.64 -32.59 -15.79
C ILE A 133 -1.26 -31.89 -14.48
N ALA A 134 -0.07 -31.27 -14.41
CA ALA A 134 0.33 -30.55 -13.20
C ALA A 134 -0.58 -29.34 -12.91
N HIS A 135 -1.04 -28.63 -13.93
CA HIS A 135 -2.03 -27.55 -13.81
C HIS A 135 -3.34 -28.05 -13.20
N GLU A 136 -3.91 -29.15 -13.71
CA GLU A 136 -5.16 -29.71 -13.16
C GLU A 136 -5.01 -30.25 -11.74
N LEU A 137 -3.87 -30.87 -11.43
CA LEU A 137 -3.57 -31.33 -10.07
C LEU A 137 -3.36 -30.16 -9.11
N TYR A 138 -2.84 -29.02 -9.58
CA TYR A 138 -2.70 -27.83 -8.77
C TYR A 138 -4.04 -27.27 -8.32
N HIS A 139 -5.06 -27.35 -9.17
CA HIS A 139 -6.43 -27.01 -8.77
C HIS A 139 -7.02 -27.98 -7.73
N CYS A 140 -6.60 -29.24 -7.70
CA CYS A 140 -6.94 -30.14 -6.58
C CYS A 140 -6.32 -29.61 -5.27
N TYR A 141 -5.05 -29.19 -5.31
CA TYR A 141 -4.36 -28.62 -4.17
C TYR A 141 -5.05 -27.33 -3.68
N GLN A 142 -5.38 -26.41 -4.59
CA GLN A 142 -6.11 -25.19 -4.25
C GLN A 142 -7.42 -25.53 -3.54
N ARG A 143 -8.21 -26.49 -4.04
CA ARG A 143 -9.49 -26.89 -3.40
C ARG A 143 -9.30 -27.52 -2.02
N GLU A 144 -8.26 -28.31 -1.81
CA GLU A 144 -7.94 -28.82 -0.47
C GLU A 144 -7.54 -27.72 0.50
N LYS A 145 -6.85 -26.67 0.01
CA LYS A 145 -6.43 -25.53 0.85
C LYS A 145 -7.57 -24.57 1.17
N VAL A 146 -8.35 -24.21 0.16
CA VAL A 146 -9.34 -23.13 0.26
C VAL A 146 -10.75 -23.61 0.54
N GLY A 147 -11.02 -24.91 0.32
CA GLY A 147 -12.36 -25.49 0.28
C GLY A 147 -12.93 -25.54 -1.14
N ALA A 148 -13.60 -26.65 -1.49
CA ALA A 148 -14.04 -26.95 -2.85
C ALA A 148 -15.02 -25.91 -3.48
N LEU A 149 -15.77 -25.20 -2.64
CA LEU A 149 -16.75 -24.20 -3.07
C LEU A 149 -16.20 -22.77 -3.06
N SER A 150 -15.03 -22.54 -2.44
CA SER A 150 -14.43 -21.22 -2.30
C SER A 150 -14.04 -20.66 -3.66
N PRO A 151 -14.59 -19.49 -4.07
CA PRO A 151 -14.16 -18.88 -5.31
C PRO A 151 -12.77 -18.25 -5.12
N LEU A 152 -11.98 -18.20 -6.18
CA LEU A 152 -10.67 -17.55 -6.22
C LEU A 152 -10.64 -16.58 -7.42
N PRO A 153 -9.96 -15.43 -7.31
CA PRO A 153 -9.76 -14.55 -8.47
C PRO A 153 -9.08 -15.32 -9.61
N PRO A 154 -9.41 -15.06 -10.89
CA PRO A 154 -8.87 -15.82 -12.02
C PRO A 154 -7.34 -15.82 -12.09
N TRP A 155 -6.69 -14.70 -11.76
CA TRP A 155 -5.23 -14.62 -11.75
C TRP A 155 -4.60 -15.50 -10.67
N VAL A 156 -5.29 -15.70 -9.54
CA VAL A 156 -4.88 -16.66 -8.50
C VAL A 156 -5.20 -18.08 -8.94
N LEU A 157 -6.45 -18.35 -9.33
CA LEU A 157 -6.94 -19.68 -9.68
C LEU A 157 -6.14 -20.28 -10.84
N GLU A 158 -6.20 -19.62 -12.01
CA GLU A 158 -5.63 -20.11 -13.26
C GLU A 158 -4.16 -19.73 -13.41
N GLY A 159 -3.77 -18.55 -12.93
CA GLY A 159 -2.39 -18.07 -13.06
C GLY A 159 -1.39 -18.87 -12.25
N SER A 160 -1.69 -19.16 -10.98
CA SER A 160 -0.79 -19.96 -10.14
C SER A 160 -0.76 -21.43 -10.57
N ALA A 161 -1.88 -22.00 -11.02
CA ALA A 161 -1.93 -23.34 -11.63
C ALA A 161 -1.12 -23.40 -12.93
N SER A 162 -1.21 -22.36 -13.77
CA SER A 162 -0.42 -22.25 -15.00
C SER A 162 1.07 -22.17 -14.70
N TRP A 163 1.46 -21.33 -13.74
CA TRP A 163 2.84 -21.24 -13.29
C TRP A 163 3.35 -22.59 -12.75
N ALA A 164 2.57 -23.27 -11.91
CA ALA A 164 2.93 -24.58 -11.37
C ALA A 164 3.12 -25.64 -12.47
N GLY A 165 2.24 -25.64 -13.48
CA GLY A 165 2.34 -26.50 -14.65
C GLY A 165 3.65 -26.29 -15.42
N GLU A 166 4.02 -25.03 -15.66
CA GLU A 166 5.25 -24.68 -16.37
C GLU A 166 6.52 -24.97 -15.54
N MET A 167 6.47 -24.79 -14.22
CA MET A 167 7.56 -25.17 -13.31
C MET A 167 7.81 -26.68 -13.31
N PHE A 168 6.76 -27.49 -13.39
CA PHE A 168 6.88 -28.95 -13.49
C PHE A 168 7.37 -29.40 -14.87
N SER A 169 6.82 -28.82 -15.95
CA SER A 169 7.12 -29.23 -17.32
C SER A 169 8.51 -28.78 -17.79
N GLY A 170 9.04 -27.69 -17.22
CA GLY A 170 10.25 -27.01 -17.73
C GLY A 170 9.96 -26.09 -18.91
N GLY A 171 8.70 -25.70 -19.10
CA GLY A 171 8.22 -24.95 -20.27
C GLY A 171 7.44 -25.84 -21.25
N SER A 172 6.40 -25.27 -21.85
CA SER A 172 5.50 -25.96 -22.78
C SER A 172 4.97 -25.00 -23.86
N ASN A 173 4.38 -25.53 -24.94
CA ASN A 173 3.70 -24.70 -25.95
C ASN A 173 2.46 -24.02 -25.38
N LEU A 174 1.80 -24.63 -24.39
CA LEU A 174 0.70 -24.00 -23.64
C LEU A 174 1.20 -22.75 -22.89
N GLY A 175 2.38 -22.85 -22.29
CA GLY A 175 3.09 -21.75 -21.62
C GLY A 175 3.48 -20.63 -22.58
N THR A 176 3.97 -20.96 -23.78
CA THR A 176 4.37 -19.98 -24.81
C THR A 176 3.30 -18.93 -25.08
N ASN A 177 2.05 -19.35 -25.32
CA ASN A 177 0.95 -18.42 -25.62
C ASN A 177 0.60 -17.52 -24.42
N ARG A 178 0.67 -18.08 -23.20
CA ARG A 178 0.41 -17.37 -21.95
C ARG A 178 1.50 -16.33 -21.66
N TRP A 179 2.77 -16.69 -21.89
CA TRP A 179 3.91 -15.78 -21.82
C TRP A 179 3.80 -14.64 -22.82
N GLN A 180 3.51 -14.94 -24.09
CA GLN A 180 3.31 -13.91 -25.10
C GLN A 180 2.24 -12.91 -24.67
N ARG A 181 1.10 -13.39 -24.15
CA ARG A 181 0.03 -12.53 -23.63
C ARG A 181 0.50 -11.67 -22.45
N TYR A 182 1.16 -12.26 -21.45
CA TYR A 182 1.69 -11.51 -20.31
C TYR A 182 2.66 -10.41 -20.74
N LEU A 183 3.60 -10.73 -21.63
CA LEU A 183 4.68 -9.84 -22.04
C LEU A 183 4.18 -8.70 -22.92
N THR A 184 3.15 -8.91 -23.74
CA THR A 184 2.71 -7.94 -24.75
C THR A 184 1.44 -7.16 -24.38
N THR A 185 0.60 -7.65 -23.47
CA THR A 185 -0.70 -7.03 -23.16
C THR A 185 -0.71 -6.13 -21.92
N TYR A 186 -1.30 -4.95 -22.06
CA TYR A 186 -1.56 -4.01 -20.97
C TYR A 186 -2.86 -4.39 -20.27
N ALA A 187 -2.78 -5.28 -19.28
CA ALA A 187 -3.90 -5.68 -18.44
C ALA A 187 -3.53 -5.49 -16.96
N GLN A 188 -4.52 -5.05 -16.18
CA GLN A 188 -4.45 -5.09 -14.72
C GLN A 188 -4.29 -6.54 -14.26
N ILE A 189 -3.69 -6.80 -13.10
CA ILE A 189 -3.53 -8.18 -12.61
C ILE A 189 -4.89 -8.88 -12.41
N GLU A 190 -5.89 -8.12 -11.99
CA GLU A 190 -7.29 -8.51 -11.78
C GLU A 190 -7.95 -9.08 -13.05
N ASP A 191 -7.58 -8.52 -14.21
CA ASP A 191 -8.14 -8.92 -15.51
C ASP A 191 -7.42 -10.13 -16.13
N ARG A 192 -6.40 -10.67 -15.45
CA ARG A 192 -5.59 -11.79 -15.96
C ARG A 192 -6.12 -13.14 -15.48
N SER A 193 -5.79 -14.18 -16.22
CA SER A 193 -6.11 -15.57 -15.87
C SER A 193 -4.87 -16.45 -16.01
N TYR A 194 -4.82 -17.32 -17.01
CA TYR A 194 -3.67 -18.20 -17.29
C TYR A 194 -2.36 -17.43 -17.52
N ASP A 195 -2.43 -16.26 -18.14
CA ASP A 195 -1.28 -15.40 -18.40
C ASP A 195 -0.72 -14.73 -17.14
N ALA A 196 -1.47 -14.73 -16.02
CA ALA A 196 -0.94 -14.29 -14.74
C ALA A 196 0.20 -15.19 -14.22
N LEU A 197 0.51 -16.31 -14.88
CA LEU A 197 1.74 -17.07 -14.62
C LEU A 197 2.98 -16.17 -14.63
N GLY A 198 3.00 -15.13 -15.46
CA GLY A 198 4.11 -14.18 -15.54
C GLY A 198 4.30 -13.37 -14.26
N VAL A 199 3.22 -13.15 -13.48
CA VAL A 199 3.30 -12.49 -12.17
C VAL A 199 4.00 -13.40 -11.17
N PHE A 200 3.57 -14.66 -11.05
CA PHE A 200 4.19 -15.63 -10.14
C PHE A 200 5.63 -15.96 -10.53
N ALA A 201 5.91 -16.02 -11.83
CA ALA A 201 7.27 -16.14 -12.34
C ALA A 201 8.09 -14.89 -11.97
N HIS A 202 7.55 -13.68 -12.17
CA HIS A 202 8.26 -12.47 -11.74
C HIS A 202 8.57 -12.49 -10.24
N MET A 203 7.61 -12.88 -9.38
CA MET A 203 7.86 -13.08 -7.94
C MET A 203 9.01 -14.08 -7.70
N ALA A 204 9.01 -15.22 -8.40
CA ALA A 204 10.01 -16.27 -8.21
C ALA A 204 11.43 -15.86 -8.65
N TYR A 205 11.54 -15.10 -9.74
CA TYR A 205 12.82 -14.77 -10.37
C TYR A 205 13.35 -13.37 -10.02
N SER A 206 12.54 -12.50 -9.43
CA SER A 206 12.97 -11.21 -8.86
C SER A 206 13.36 -11.26 -7.38
N GLY A 207 13.37 -12.47 -6.78
CA GLY A 207 13.86 -12.67 -5.42
C GLY A 207 12.79 -12.55 -4.34
N ALA A 208 11.49 -12.65 -4.65
CA ALA A 208 10.40 -12.55 -3.67
C ALA A 208 10.27 -13.72 -2.67
N GLY A 209 11.36 -14.46 -2.46
CA GLY A 209 11.41 -15.64 -1.62
C GLY A 209 10.80 -16.87 -2.28
N ASN A 210 10.49 -17.88 -1.47
CA ASN A 210 9.88 -19.12 -1.96
C ASN A 210 8.40 -18.88 -2.31
N VAL A 211 8.12 -18.70 -3.61
CA VAL A 211 6.75 -18.45 -4.11
C VAL A 211 5.78 -19.57 -3.78
N TRP A 212 6.21 -20.83 -3.69
CA TRP A 212 5.34 -21.93 -3.28
C TRP A 212 4.83 -21.75 -1.85
N THR A 213 5.72 -21.38 -0.92
CA THR A 213 5.36 -21.07 0.47
C THR A 213 4.50 -19.82 0.56
N LEU A 214 4.77 -18.82 -0.28
CA LEU A 214 3.97 -17.60 -0.34
C LEU A 214 2.53 -17.92 -0.78
N ILE A 215 2.36 -18.68 -1.86
CA ILE A 215 1.03 -19.07 -2.34
C ILE A 215 0.32 -19.94 -1.29
N ASP A 216 1.00 -20.91 -0.66
CA ASP A 216 0.41 -21.74 0.40
C ASP A 216 -0.16 -20.90 1.55
N ARG A 217 0.61 -19.90 2.01
CA ARG A 217 0.16 -18.95 3.04
C ARG A 217 -0.98 -18.06 2.53
N ALA A 218 -0.90 -17.58 1.30
CA ALA A 218 -1.95 -16.76 0.69
C ALA A 218 -3.27 -17.54 0.53
N LEU A 219 -3.22 -18.84 0.28
CA LEU A 219 -4.38 -19.71 0.18
C LEU A 219 -4.87 -20.27 1.53
N THR A 220 -4.20 -19.94 2.65
CA THR A 220 -4.63 -20.41 3.98
C THR A 220 -5.77 -19.54 4.51
N PRO A 221 -6.96 -20.08 4.83
CA PRO A 221 -8.08 -19.29 5.36
C PRO A 221 -7.76 -18.56 6.68
N PRO A 222 -8.45 -17.44 6.99
CA PRO A 222 -9.57 -16.86 6.24
C PRO A 222 -9.12 -16.15 4.94
N LEU A 223 -9.95 -16.27 3.90
CA LEU A 223 -9.67 -15.73 2.58
C LEU A 223 -10.50 -14.46 2.32
N PRO A 224 -9.96 -13.48 1.55
CA PRO A 224 -10.73 -12.34 1.10
C PRO A 224 -11.90 -12.79 0.20
N PRO A 225 -13.02 -12.03 0.18
CA PRO A 225 -14.05 -12.22 -0.83
C PRO A 225 -13.41 -12.18 -2.23
N PRO A 226 -13.80 -13.04 -3.17
CA PRO A 226 -13.15 -13.09 -4.49
C PRO A 226 -13.37 -11.83 -5.32
N ALA A 227 -14.47 -11.12 -5.08
CA ALA A 227 -14.71 -9.80 -5.66
C ALA A 227 -13.86 -8.68 -5.06
N ALA A 228 -13.18 -8.91 -3.92
CA ALA A 228 -12.29 -7.96 -3.28
C ALA A 228 -10.87 -8.08 -3.84
N GLU A 229 -10.72 -7.82 -5.14
CA GLU A 229 -9.46 -7.93 -5.89
C GLU A 229 -8.29 -7.18 -5.21
N ALA A 230 -8.54 -5.97 -4.72
CA ALA A 230 -7.54 -5.19 -4.00
C ALA A 230 -7.02 -5.91 -2.74
N ALA A 231 -7.91 -6.59 -2.00
CA ALA A 231 -7.54 -7.35 -0.81
C ALA A 231 -6.74 -8.61 -1.15
N TRP A 232 -6.99 -9.24 -2.30
CA TRP A 232 -6.18 -10.35 -2.79
C TRP A 232 -4.76 -9.90 -3.16
N ILE A 233 -4.62 -8.77 -3.84
CA ILE A 233 -3.29 -8.23 -4.19
C ILE A 233 -2.52 -7.85 -2.93
N GLU A 234 -3.14 -7.11 -2.01
CA GLU A 234 -2.56 -6.76 -0.71
C GLU A 234 -2.18 -8.00 0.10
N ARG A 235 -3.00 -9.06 0.06
CA ARG A 235 -2.69 -10.33 0.72
C ARG A 235 -1.38 -10.94 0.21
N PHE A 236 -1.18 -10.98 -1.10
CA PHE A 236 0.08 -11.47 -1.68
C PHE A 236 1.25 -10.55 -1.33
N LEU A 237 1.10 -9.23 -1.53
CA LEU A 237 2.15 -8.24 -1.25
C LEU A 237 2.54 -8.20 0.23
N GLY A 238 1.58 -8.27 1.15
CA GLY A 238 1.81 -8.26 2.60
C GLY A 238 2.53 -9.50 3.12
N LEU A 239 2.45 -10.63 2.39
CA LEU A 239 3.18 -11.86 2.68
C LEU A 239 4.61 -11.87 2.11
N MET A 240 4.93 -10.99 1.16
CA MET A 240 6.27 -10.84 0.61
C MET A 240 7.20 -10.16 1.63
N ALA A 241 8.41 -10.70 1.77
CA ALA A 241 9.45 -10.06 2.58
C ALA A 241 10.02 -8.79 1.93
N ASN A 242 9.97 -8.72 0.60
CA ASN A 242 10.57 -7.69 -0.24
C ASN A 242 9.51 -7.03 -1.16
N ARG A 243 8.33 -6.72 -0.60
CA ARG A 243 7.21 -6.06 -1.28
C ARG A 243 7.64 -4.92 -2.22
N GLU A 244 8.46 -3.99 -1.71
CA GLU A 244 8.93 -2.83 -2.48
C GLU A 244 9.79 -3.22 -3.68
N GLU A 245 10.69 -4.20 -3.50
CA GLU A 245 11.52 -4.69 -4.60
C GLU A 245 10.69 -5.34 -5.69
N PHE A 246 9.66 -6.12 -5.32
CA PHE A 246 8.71 -6.66 -6.30
C PHE A 246 8.00 -5.53 -7.04
N LEU A 247 7.38 -4.57 -6.35
CA LEU A 247 6.63 -3.47 -6.97
C LEU A 247 7.50 -2.63 -7.91
N GLN A 248 8.74 -2.36 -7.52
CA GLN A 248 9.71 -1.69 -8.38
C GLN A 248 10.03 -2.54 -9.62
N THR A 249 10.46 -3.79 -9.43
CA THR A 249 10.94 -4.64 -10.53
C THR A 249 9.83 -5.15 -11.43
N TRP A 250 8.57 -5.10 -11.02
CA TRP A 250 7.48 -5.70 -11.76
C TRP A 250 7.29 -5.07 -13.14
N ALA A 251 7.33 -3.73 -13.22
CA ALA A 251 7.31 -3.05 -14.51
C ALA A 251 8.65 -3.16 -15.24
N MET A 252 9.76 -2.98 -14.54
CA MET A 252 11.11 -3.05 -15.12
C MET A 252 11.38 -4.39 -15.82
N GLY A 253 10.94 -5.50 -15.21
CA GLY A 253 11.14 -6.86 -15.69
C GLY A 253 10.62 -7.11 -17.11
N LEU A 254 9.63 -6.34 -17.55
CA LEU A 254 9.05 -6.48 -18.88
C LEU A 254 9.92 -5.92 -20.02
N GLU A 255 11.02 -5.22 -19.70
CA GLU A 255 12.05 -4.88 -20.70
C GLU A 255 12.72 -6.13 -21.26
N ARG A 256 12.81 -7.18 -20.42
CA ARG A 256 13.46 -8.46 -20.74
C ARG A 256 14.93 -8.26 -21.10
N ASN A 257 15.66 -7.54 -20.24
CA ASN A 257 17.08 -7.28 -20.43
C ASN A 257 17.96 -8.20 -19.57
N PRO A 258 18.52 -9.30 -20.11
CA PRO A 258 19.28 -10.27 -19.31
C PRO A 258 20.58 -9.73 -18.71
N SER A 259 21.14 -8.62 -19.21
CA SER A 259 22.31 -7.97 -18.59
C SER A 259 21.96 -7.14 -17.36
N GLN A 260 20.67 -6.89 -17.13
CA GLN A 260 20.16 -6.03 -16.07
C GLN A 260 19.12 -6.81 -15.26
N PRO A 261 19.50 -7.54 -14.20
CA PRO A 261 18.61 -8.46 -13.48
C PRO A 261 17.30 -7.84 -12.99
N ALA A 262 17.33 -6.57 -12.53
CA ALA A 262 16.13 -5.84 -12.11
C ALA A 262 15.14 -5.55 -13.26
N TRP A 263 15.63 -5.58 -14.50
CA TRP A 263 14.90 -5.31 -15.73
C TRP A 263 14.62 -6.59 -16.54
N ASN A 264 14.63 -7.74 -15.87
CA ASN A 264 14.44 -9.03 -16.52
C ASN A 264 13.51 -9.95 -15.72
N THR A 265 12.26 -10.06 -16.15
CA THR A 265 11.39 -11.18 -15.77
C THR A 265 11.88 -12.44 -16.50
N ASN A 266 11.94 -13.59 -15.84
CA ASN A 266 12.31 -14.86 -16.47
C ASN A 266 11.37 -16.00 -16.01
N GLY A 267 11.45 -17.16 -16.66
CA GLY A 267 10.75 -18.37 -16.23
C GLY A 267 10.74 -19.49 -17.28
N PRO A 268 10.25 -20.69 -16.93
CA PRO A 268 10.20 -21.82 -17.86
C PRO A 268 9.30 -21.50 -19.06
N GLY A 269 9.79 -21.82 -20.27
CA GLY A 269 9.04 -21.58 -21.51
C GLY A 269 8.83 -20.11 -21.88
N ILE A 270 9.51 -19.16 -21.22
CA ILE A 270 9.37 -17.74 -21.55
C ILE A 270 9.81 -17.45 -22.99
N THR A 271 9.03 -16.63 -23.68
CA THR A 271 9.30 -16.27 -25.07
C THR A 271 10.31 -15.12 -25.20
N GLY A 272 10.71 -14.84 -26.44
CA GLY A 272 11.52 -13.67 -26.80
C GLY A 272 10.70 -12.39 -26.97
N ASP A 273 9.39 -12.44 -26.76
CA ASP A 273 8.52 -11.27 -26.85
C ASP A 273 8.88 -10.23 -25.78
N ARG A 274 8.61 -8.96 -26.08
CA ARG A 274 8.91 -7.83 -25.20
C ARG A 274 7.74 -6.88 -25.12
N ARG A 275 7.60 -6.21 -23.98
CA ARG A 275 6.66 -5.10 -23.84
C ARG A 275 7.10 -3.97 -24.73
N GLU A 276 6.17 -3.42 -25.50
CA GLU A 276 6.41 -2.22 -26.27
C GLU A 276 6.86 -1.07 -25.36
N ILE A 277 7.94 -0.39 -25.78
CA ILE A 277 8.47 0.78 -25.09
C ILE A 277 7.95 2.01 -25.83
N GLN A 278 7.12 2.82 -25.16
CA GLN A 278 6.50 3.98 -25.76
C GLN A 278 7.38 5.22 -25.61
N THR A 279 7.67 5.93 -26.70
CA THR A 279 8.42 7.19 -26.62
C THR A 279 7.59 8.29 -25.94
N LEU A 280 8.17 8.96 -24.96
CA LEU A 280 7.61 10.15 -24.32
C LEU A 280 8.08 11.42 -25.03
N ALA A 281 7.15 12.34 -25.24
CA ALA A 281 7.47 13.71 -25.61
C ALA A 281 7.86 14.53 -24.37
N ILE A 282 8.44 15.71 -24.60
CA ILE A 282 8.69 16.71 -23.57
C ILE A 282 7.98 17.99 -24.04
N PRO A 283 7.05 18.58 -23.26
CA PRO A 283 6.49 18.07 -22.00
C PRO A 283 5.48 16.93 -22.22
N GLN A 284 5.26 16.10 -21.18
CA GLN A 284 4.26 15.04 -21.20
C GLN A 284 3.82 14.62 -19.79
N GLY A 285 2.51 14.54 -19.58
CA GLY A 285 1.88 13.83 -18.45
C GLY A 285 1.27 12.49 -18.87
N ARG A 286 1.32 11.48 -18.00
CA ARG A 286 0.68 10.16 -18.18
C ARG A 286 0.07 9.67 -16.88
N ARG A 287 -1.16 9.15 -16.95
CA ARG A 287 -1.73 8.31 -15.89
C ARG A 287 -1.14 6.90 -15.98
N ILE A 288 -0.65 6.40 -14.85
CA ILE A 288 -0.14 5.06 -14.68
C ILE A 288 -1.22 4.25 -13.98
N THR A 289 -2.00 3.49 -14.74
CA THR A 289 -3.09 2.68 -14.19
C THR A 289 -2.57 1.67 -13.18
N ARG A 290 -3.30 1.49 -12.08
CA ARG A 290 -3.06 0.51 -11.03
C ARG A 290 -2.74 -0.86 -11.64
N THR A 291 -1.70 -1.51 -11.13
CA THR A 291 -1.23 -2.86 -11.50
C THR A 291 -0.92 -3.09 -12.99
N ILE A 292 -1.02 -2.08 -13.86
CA ILE A 292 -0.56 -2.14 -15.24
C ILE A 292 0.90 -1.74 -15.27
N GLN A 293 1.73 -2.58 -15.87
CA GLN A 293 3.13 -2.28 -16.12
C GLN A 293 3.27 -1.51 -17.44
N ARG A 294 3.97 -0.37 -17.40
CA ARG A 294 4.25 0.49 -18.56
C ARG A 294 5.74 0.68 -18.72
N LEU A 295 6.21 0.67 -19.97
CA LEU A 295 7.58 1.03 -20.34
C LEU A 295 7.55 2.23 -21.26
N TYR A 296 8.45 3.15 -20.98
CA TYR A 296 8.62 4.38 -21.72
C TYR A 296 10.08 4.61 -22.07
N GLN A 297 10.30 5.30 -23.18
CA GLN A 297 11.60 5.83 -23.55
C GLN A 297 11.55 7.34 -23.53
N LEU A 298 12.46 7.96 -22.79
CA LEU A 298 12.68 9.40 -22.76
C LEU A 298 13.99 9.71 -23.49
N ASN A 299 13.95 10.67 -24.41
CA ASN A 299 15.16 11.22 -25.02
C ASN A 299 15.37 12.62 -24.45
N LEU A 300 16.46 12.80 -23.70
CA LEU A 300 16.85 14.06 -23.09
C LEU A 300 17.47 14.99 -24.15
N PRO A 301 17.00 16.24 -24.29
CA PRO A 301 17.62 17.20 -25.20
C PRO A 301 18.99 17.65 -24.66
N GLU A 302 19.91 17.95 -25.57
CA GLU A 302 21.20 18.55 -25.20
C GLU A 302 20.99 20.02 -24.80
N GLY A 303 21.62 20.45 -23.71
CA GLY A 303 21.54 21.83 -23.22
C GLY A 303 20.25 22.21 -22.48
N GLU A 304 19.31 21.28 -22.34
CA GLU A 304 18.05 21.49 -21.61
C GLU A 304 18.00 20.65 -20.34
N VAL A 305 17.54 21.25 -19.25
CA VAL A 305 17.25 20.52 -18.00
C VAL A 305 15.81 20.04 -18.05
N VAL A 306 15.60 18.75 -17.79
CA VAL A 306 14.27 18.13 -17.81
C VAL A 306 13.98 17.52 -16.44
N SER A 307 12.80 17.83 -15.92
CA SER A 307 12.27 17.22 -14.71
C SER A 307 11.55 15.91 -15.03
N VAL A 308 11.74 14.90 -14.19
CA VAL A 308 10.97 13.66 -14.20
C VAL A 308 10.32 13.51 -12.84
N GLN A 309 9.01 13.38 -12.84
CA GLN A 309 8.20 13.25 -11.63
C GLN A 309 7.27 12.05 -11.72
N ALA A 310 7.11 11.32 -10.61
CA ALA A 310 6.12 10.27 -10.50
C ALA A 310 5.42 10.31 -9.15
N SER A 311 4.15 9.94 -9.11
CA SER A 311 3.35 9.85 -7.88
C SER A 311 2.56 8.53 -7.86
N SER A 312 2.31 7.99 -6.66
CA SER A 312 1.67 6.68 -6.44
C SER A 312 2.11 5.58 -7.42
N SER A 313 3.41 5.60 -7.77
CA SER A 313 3.99 4.74 -8.80
C SER A 313 5.22 4.02 -8.27
N HIS A 314 5.45 2.81 -8.78
CA HIS A 314 6.61 1.99 -8.43
C HIS A 314 7.33 1.57 -9.70
N GLY A 315 8.66 1.56 -9.67
CA GLY A 315 9.42 1.26 -10.86
C GLY A 315 10.87 1.73 -10.81
N GLY A 316 11.35 2.20 -11.95
CA GLY A 316 12.67 2.80 -12.05
C GLY A 316 12.96 3.47 -13.39
N ILE A 317 14.05 4.24 -13.40
CA ILE A 317 14.62 4.93 -14.55
C ILE A 317 16.04 4.43 -14.74
N ARG A 318 16.39 4.03 -15.97
CA ARG A 318 17.76 3.64 -16.34
C ARG A 318 18.22 4.43 -17.55
N TRP A 319 19.37 5.10 -17.43
CA TRP A 319 19.98 5.88 -18.50
C TRP A 319 21.02 5.02 -19.24
N GLY A 320 20.69 4.58 -20.46
CA GLY A 320 21.53 3.62 -21.19
C GLY A 320 21.83 2.35 -20.38
N ASP A 321 23.13 2.08 -20.17
CA ASP A 321 23.64 0.96 -19.37
C ASP A 321 23.99 1.33 -17.91
N ALA A 322 23.64 2.54 -17.46
CA ALA A 322 23.95 3.02 -16.11
C ALA A 322 23.15 2.29 -15.02
N GLU A 323 23.46 2.63 -13.76
CA GLU A 323 22.69 2.18 -12.61
C GLU A 323 21.23 2.67 -12.68
N THR A 324 20.34 1.91 -12.07
CA THR A 324 18.90 2.20 -12.07
C THR A 324 18.54 3.08 -10.88
N THR A 325 17.90 4.21 -11.16
CA THR A 325 17.22 5.00 -10.12
C THR A 325 15.87 4.36 -9.83
N ARG A 326 15.63 3.94 -8.57
CA ARG A 326 14.38 3.28 -8.16
C ARG A 326 13.30 4.32 -7.82
N ILE A 327 12.05 3.97 -8.09
CA ILE A 327 10.86 4.79 -7.81
C ILE A 327 9.93 4.03 -6.87
N SER A 328 9.51 4.67 -5.77
CA SER A 328 8.59 4.08 -4.78
C SER A 328 7.65 5.14 -4.23
N GLY A 329 6.39 5.09 -4.66
CA GLY A 329 5.39 6.10 -4.35
C GLY A 329 5.65 7.39 -5.12
N SER A 330 6.36 8.32 -4.49
CA SER A 330 6.68 9.65 -5.03
C SER A 330 8.13 9.74 -5.50
N PHE A 331 8.36 10.43 -6.60
CA PHE A 331 9.68 10.65 -7.18
C PHE A 331 9.73 12.00 -7.89
N TYR A 332 10.83 12.73 -7.74
CA TYR A 332 11.09 13.99 -8.45
C TYR A 332 12.60 14.16 -8.63
N GLN A 333 13.07 14.33 -9.86
CA GLN A 333 14.48 14.55 -10.16
C GLN A 333 14.66 15.36 -11.44
N TRP A 334 15.62 16.28 -11.44
CA TRP A 334 16.08 16.98 -12.64
C TRP A 334 17.26 16.26 -13.28
N TYR A 335 17.26 16.19 -14.61
CA TYR A 335 18.28 15.53 -15.40
C TYR A 335 18.84 16.46 -16.47
N CYS A 336 20.15 16.33 -16.74
CA CYS A 336 20.85 16.99 -17.83
C CYS A 336 21.80 16.01 -18.53
N LEU A 337 21.97 16.14 -19.85
CA LEU A 337 22.91 15.34 -20.63
C LEU A 337 24.35 15.83 -20.41
N GLY A 338 25.15 15.05 -19.69
CA GLY A 338 26.54 15.36 -19.36
C GLY A 338 26.68 16.76 -18.76
N ASP A 339 27.62 17.52 -19.31
CA ASP A 339 27.92 18.89 -18.93
C ASP A 339 27.24 19.93 -19.86
N SER A 340 26.24 19.52 -20.65
CA SER A 340 25.66 20.41 -21.67
C SER A 340 24.82 21.55 -21.07
N CYS A 341 24.25 21.36 -19.88
CA CYS A 341 23.47 22.38 -19.18
C CYS A 341 24.40 23.12 -18.20
N ARG A 342 25.07 24.15 -18.71
CA ARG A 342 25.85 25.08 -17.90
C ARG A 342 25.20 26.45 -17.88
N CYS A 343 25.29 27.09 -16.73
CA CYS A 343 24.90 28.46 -16.53
C CYS A 343 25.92 29.42 -17.15
N GLU A 344 25.58 30.70 -17.26
CA GLU A 344 26.46 31.70 -17.87
C GLU A 344 27.82 31.82 -17.16
N ASP A 345 27.85 31.54 -15.86
CA ASP A 345 29.07 31.49 -15.03
C ASP A 345 29.85 30.15 -15.14
N GLY A 346 29.37 29.23 -15.99
CA GLY A 346 29.98 27.93 -16.25
C GLY A 346 29.63 26.82 -15.26
N ARG A 347 28.86 27.09 -14.19
CA ARG A 347 28.45 26.07 -13.22
C ARG A 347 27.27 25.23 -13.72
N MET A 348 27.05 24.07 -13.10
CA MET A 348 25.87 23.26 -13.36
C MET A 348 24.71 23.72 -12.45
N PRO A 349 23.47 23.78 -12.95
CA PRO A 349 22.27 23.98 -12.14
C PRO A 349 22.23 23.14 -10.86
N ALA A 350 21.79 23.71 -9.74
CA ALA A 350 21.67 23.01 -8.48
C ALA A 350 20.57 21.91 -8.54
N GLY A 351 20.79 20.77 -7.88
CA GLY A 351 19.82 19.66 -7.83
C GLY A 351 19.70 18.83 -9.12
N VAL A 352 20.44 19.18 -10.18
CA VAL A 352 20.46 18.43 -11.43
C VAL A 352 21.39 17.22 -11.34
N THR A 353 20.87 16.07 -11.76
CA THR A 353 21.67 14.86 -11.97
C THR A 353 22.17 14.85 -13.42
N SER A 354 23.50 14.86 -13.59
CA SER A 354 24.12 14.66 -14.90
C SER A 354 24.01 13.19 -15.32
N VAL A 355 23.67 12.94 -16.57
CA VAL A 355 23.57 11.59 -17.15
C VAL A 355 24.39 11.51 -18.44
N ASP A 356 25.11 10.41 -18.63
CA ASP A 356 26.00 10.25 -19.78
C ASP A 356 25.28 9.79 -21.06
N SER A 357 24.03 9.30 -20.93
CA SER A 357 23.21 8.83 -22.04
C SER A 357 22.02 9.77 -22.25
N PRO A 358 21.70 10.16 -23.49
CA PRO A 358 20.48 10.92 -23.77
C PRO A 358 19.22 10.06 -23.67
N GLN A 359 19.35 8.73 -23.65
CA GLN A 359 18.20 7.82 -23.62
C GLN A 359 18.00 7.22 -22.24
N ALA A 360 16.81 7.43 -21.69
CA ALA A 360 16.31 6.75 -20.50
C ALA A 360 15.22 5.74 -20.86
N THR A 361 15.29 4.56 -20.26
CA THR A 361 14.16 3.64 -20.14
C THR A 361 13.49 3.88 -18.79
N ILE A 362 12.20 4.19 -18.78
CA ILE A 362 11.39 4.39 -17.59
C ILE A 362 10.37 3.26 -17.54
N ALA A 363 10.29 2.53 -16.43
CA ALA A 363 9.25 1.53 -16.23
C ALA A 363 8.48 1.83 -14.95
N LEU A 364 7.15 1.83 -15.03
CA LEU A 364 6.26 2.18 -13.92
C LEU A 364 5.03 1.29 -13.86
N THR A 365 4.54 1.09 -12.64
CA THR A 365 3.20 0.56 -12.35
C THR A 365 2.55 1.36 -11.20
N GLY A 366 1.25 1.59 -11.28
CA GLY A 366 0.49 2.31 -10.25
C GLY A 366 0.18 1.39 -9.06
N TYR A 367 0.43 1.87 -7.84
CA TYR A 367 0.05 1.17 -6.61
C TYR A 367 0.09 2.11 -5.39
N PRO A 368 -0.82 1.99 -4.40
CA PRO A 368 -1.98 1.09 -4.28
C PRO A 368 -3.16 1.49 -5.16
N GLY A 369 -3.15 2.68 -5.75
CA GLY A 369 -4.13 3.16 -6.73
C GLY A 369 -3.49 3.40 -8.09
N ASP A 370 -4.12 4.25 -8.89
CA ASP A 370 -3.45 4.82 -10.05
C ASP A 370 -2.36 5.78 -9.62
N GLY A 371 -1.29 5.85 -10.41
CA GLY A 371 -0.22 6.81 -10.29
C GLY A 371 -0.17 7.77 -11.47
N GLU A 372 0.81 8.66 -11.44
CA GLU A 372 1.07 9.63 -12.50
C GLU A 372 2.56 9.71 -12.80
N LEU A 373 2.88 10.07 -14.05
CA LEU A 373 4.22 10.41 -14.53
C LEU A 373 4.13 11.78 -15.21
N GLY A 374 5.00 12.70 -14.82
CA GLY A 374 5.20 13.98 -15.48
C GLY A 374 6.63 14.14 -15.97
N ILE A 375 6.78 14.74 -17.14
CA ILE A 375 8.05 15.06 -17.77
C ILE A 375 7.93 16.49 -18.29
N ASP A 376 8.71 17.42 -17.77
CA ASP A 376 8.59 18.82 -18.13
C ASP A 376 9.98 19.47 -18.29
N PRO A 377 10.18 20.33 -19.30
CA PRO A 377 11.38 21.15 -19.36
C PRO A 377 11.39 22.10 -18.16
N VAL A 378 12.57 22.32 -17.57
CA VAL A 378 12.74 23.26 -16.47
C VAL A 378 13.05 24.63 -17.06
N GLU A 379 12.16 25.59 -16.84
CA GLU A 379 12.39 26.98 -17.22
C GLU A 379 13.43 27.59 -16.25
N ASN A 380 14.44 28.27 -16.81
CA ASN A 380 15.50 28.96 -16.07
C ASN A 380 16.23 28.11 -15.00
N PRO A 381 16.85 26.97 -15.35
CA PRO A 381 17.50 26.08 -14.39
C PRO A 381 18.74 26.70 -13.70
N CYS A 382 19.23 27.80 -14.25
CA CYS A 382 20.44 28.51 -13.83
C CYS A 382 20.18 29.80 -13.06
N GLU A 383 18.94 30.26 -13.03
CA GLU A 383 18.56 31.32 -12.11
C GLU A 383 18.59 30.72 -10.71
N GLU A 384 19.68 30.99 -9.98
CA GLU A 384 19.50 31.26 -8.56
C GLU A 384 18.60 32.50 -8.51
N GLU A 385 17.49 32.40 -7.80
CA GLU A 385 16.68 33.56 -7.50
C GLU A 385 17.60 34.71 -7.07
N PRO A 386 17.41 35.93 -7.60
CA PRO A 386 18.34 37.02 -7.34
C PRO A 386 18.58 37.13 -5.84
N GLU A 387 19.83 36.94 -5.43
CA GLU A 387 20.27 37.20 -4.07
C GLU A 387 19.79 38.62 -3.75
N THR A 388 18.75 38.71 -2.91
CA THR A 388 18.48 39.96 -2.23
C THR A 388 19.79 40.25 -1.51
N ALA A 389 20.39 41.40 -1.86
CA ALA A 389 21.55 41.94 -1.18
C ALA A 389 21.13 42.44 0.22
N ASP A 390 20.49 41.56 0.99
CA ASP A 390 20.53 41.38 2.43
C ASP A 390 19.94 39.98 2.79
N GLY A 391 20.51 38.89 2.25
CA GLY A 391 20.60 37.58 2.93
C GLY A 391 19.36 36.66 3.05
N GLY A 392 18.41 36.68 2.12
CA GLY A 392 17.25 35.77 2.15
C GLY A 392 16.84 35.27 0.75
N SER A 393 16.84 33.96 0.56
CA SER A 393 16.40 33.23 -0.62
C SER A 393 14.87 33.08 -0.66
N GLU A 394 14.23 33.54 -1.73
CA GLU A 394 12.94 33.01 -2.18
C GLU A 394 13.13 31.92 -3.28
N PRO A 395 12.09 31.14 -3.63
CA PRO A 395 12.13 29.98 -4.54
C PRO A 395 11.29 30.12 -5.86
N PRO A 396 11.66 29.42 -6.96
CA PRO A 396 11.04 29.60 -8.27
C PRO A 396 9.66 28.91 -8.42
N VAL A 397 8.82 29.52 -9.26
CA VAL A 397 7.38 29.24 -9.43
C VAL A 397 7.06 28.13 -10.43
N ALA A 398 6.28 27.14 -9.94
CA ALA A 398 5.20 26.33 -10.52
C ALA A 398 5.24 25.79 -11.98
N GLY A 399 5.25 24.45 -12.09
CA GLY A 399 4.63 23.71 -13.21
C GLY A 399 3.10 23.55 -13.06
N PRO A 400 2.37 23.15 -14.12
CA PRO A 400 0.91 23.10 -14.12
C PRO A 400 0.34 21.81 -13.50
N GLY A 401 -0.31 21.96 -12.34
CA GLY A 401 -1.55 21.27 -11.94
C GLY A 401 -1.55 19.75 -11.77
N THR A 402 -1.10 19.26 -10.60
CA THR A 402 -1.63 18.03 -10.00
C THR A 402 -2.94 18.31 -9.25
N PRO A 403 -3.78 17.29 -8.93
CA PRO A 403 -5.09 17.46 -8.28
C PRO A 403 -5.03 17.93 -6.80
N TRP A 404 -3.84 18.22 -6.28
CA TRP A 404 -3.62 18.80 -4.96
C TRP A 404 -3.00 20.19 -5.14
N GLY A 405 -3.85 21.18 -5.39
CA GLY A 405 -3.55 22.62 -5.31
C GLY A 405 -2.23 23.07 -5.95
N GLY A 406 -2.32 23.62 -7.17
CA GLY A 406 -1.24 24.42 -7.77
C GLY A 406 -1.01 25.74 -7.03
N GLY A 407 -0.41 25.67 -5.85
CA GLY A 407 0.07 26.82 -5.08
C GLY A 407 1.47 26.54 -4.54
N GLY A 408 2.31 27.57 -4.41
CA GLY A 408 3.70 27.49 -3.91
C GLY A 408 3.85 27.07 -2.44
N ARG A 409 3.01 26.16 -1.93
CA ARG A 409 2.95 25.72 -0.54
C ARG A 409 3.16 24.21 -0.41
N ALA A 410 3.79 23.78 0.67
CA ALA A 410 3.88 22.39 1.11
C ALA A 410 3.06 22.22 2.38
N ARG A 411 2.46 21.05 2.57
CA ARG A 411 1.56 20.74 3.68
C ARG A 411 2.14 19.58 4.49
N GLY A 412 2.26 19.76 5.80
CA GLY A 412 2.64 18.73 6.76
C GLY A 412 1.59 18.63 7.87
N THR A 413 1.38 17.45 8.43
CA THR A 413 0.29 17.22 9.40
C THR A 413 0.75 16.42 10.60
N SER A 414 0.17 16.72 11.76
CA SER A 414 0.23 15.90 12.97
C SER A 414 -1.18 15.75 13.53
N HIS A 415 -1.71 14.54 13.47
CA HIS A 415 -3.07 14.24 13.89
C HIS A 415 -3.20 14.13 15.41
N GLY A 416 -4.43 14.25 15.91
CA GLY A 416 -4.76 14.29 17.33
C GLY A 416 -4.07 13.25 18.20
N ASP A 417 -4.09 12.01 17.75
CA ASP A 417 -3.16 10.94 18.06
C ASP A 417 -2.01 11.01 17.05
N PRO A 418 -0.74 11.16 17.48
CA PRO A 418 0.32 11.68 16.62
C PRO A 418 0.74 10.68 15.52
N HIS A 419 -0.05 10.68 14.45
CA HIS A 419 0.27 10.20 13.11
C HIS A 419 0.70 11.41 12.30
N LEU A 420 1.92 11.38 11.78
CA LEU A 420 2.50 12.49 11.06
C LEU A 420 2.62 12.16 9.59
N ILE A 421 2.40 13.20 8.78
CA ILE A 421 2.78 13.24 7.38
C ILE A 421 3.72 14.43 7.23
N THR A 422 4.95 14.14 6.82
CA THR A 422 5.97 15.15 6.57
C THR A 422 5.65 15.95 5.31
N TYR A 423 6.37 17.05 5.08
CA TYR A 423 6.15 17.87 3.89
C TYR A 423 6.42 17.14 2.57
N ASP A 424 7.33 16.15 2.58
CA ASP A 424 7.64 15.31 1.41
C ASP A 424 6.81 14.02 1.34
N GLY A 425 5.88 13.84 2.30
CA GLY A 425 4.88 12.78 2.29
C GLY A 425 5.27 11.50 3.04
N TYR A 426 6.37 11.51 3.81
CA TYR A 426 6.73 10.41 4.68
C TYR A 426 5.72 10.26 5.82
N ARG A 427 5.24 9.04 6.05
CA ARG A 427 4.19 8.73 7.03
C ARG A 427 4.76 7.90 8.16
N TYR A 428 4.51 8.33 9.39
CA TYR A 428 4.93 7.59 10.57
C TYR A 428 4.13 8.00 11.80
N SER A 429 4.25 7.20 12.85
CA SER A 429 3.58 7.50 14.11
C SER A 429 4.56 7.70 15.22
N PHE A 430 4.26 8.70 16.03
CA PHE A 430 5.17 9.28 16.99
C PHE A 430 4.48 9.37 18.34
N GLN A 431 4.07 8.20 18.85
CA GLN A 431 3.38 7.99 20.13
C GLN A 431 4.28 8.29 21.34
N THR A 432 4.82 9.51 21.42
CA THR A 432 5.72 9.96 22.50
C THR A 432 5.01 10.85 23.50
N VAL A 433 5.65 11.09 24.65
CA VAL A 433 5.17 12.03 25.67
C VAL A 433 6.25 13.08 25.92
N GLY A 434 5.88 14.35 25.77
CA GLY A 434 6.81 15.46 25.78
C GLY A 434 6.34 16.67 25.01
N GLU A 435 7.24 17.63 24.88
CA GLU A 435 7.13 18.75 23.96
C GLU A 435 8.18 18.60 22.87
N PHE A 436 7.78 18.81 21.62
CA PHE A 436 8.62 18.54 20.46
C PHE A 436 8.54 19.67 19.45
N TRP A 437 9.66 19.88 18.75
CA TRP A 437 9.73 20.75 17.58
C TRP A 437 8.97 20.09 16.42
N LEU A 438 7.70 20.47 16.24
CA LEU A 438 6.89 19.97 15.13
C LEU A 438 7.51 20.42 13.80
N THR A 439 7.83 21.70 13.71
CA THR A 439 8.53 22.28 12.56
C THR A 439 9.14 23.63 12.92
N ALA A 440 10.26 23.98 12.31
CA ALA A 440 10.87 25.30 12.39
C ALA A 440 11.64 25.60 11.10
N ALA A 441 11.63 26.86 10.69
CA ALA A 441 12.55 27.36 9.67
C ALA A 441 13.98 27.46 10.25
N ARG A 442 14.99 27.16 9.43
CA ARG A 442 16.40 27.12 9.86
C ARG A 442 16.98 28.48 10.23
N ASP A 443 16.47 29.55 9.63
CA ASP A 443 16.81 30.94 9.94
C ASP A 443 16.04 31.49 11.17
N GLY A 444 15.07 30.73 11.69
CA GLY A 444 14.36 30.99 12.93
C GLY A 444 13.14 31.90 12.83
N HIS A 445 12.70 32.33 11.64
CA HIS A 445 11.53 33.22 11.50
C HIS A 445 10.20 32.53 11.81
N PHE A 446 10.13 31.20 11.63
CA PHE A 446 8.95 30.37 11.84
C PHE A 446 9.27 29.19 12.77
N GLN A 447 8.45 29.00 13.81
CA GLN A 447 8.66 27.95 14.82
C GLN A 447 7.33 27.46 15.39
N VAL A 448 7.13 26.14 15.39
CA VAL A 448 5.95 25.48 15.96
C VAL A 448 6.40 24.27 16.79
N GLN A 449 5.90 24.20 18.02
CA GLN A 449 6.12 23.13 18.98
C GLN A 449 4.79 22.48 19.33
N ALA A 450 4.75 21.15 19.42
CA ALA A 450 3.58 20.38 19.83
C ALA A 450 3.84 19.69 21.17
N ARG A 451 2.84 19.70 22.06
CA ARG A 451 2.85 18.96 23.33
C ARG A 451 2.03 17.70 23.19
N GLN A 452 2.63 16.57 23.54
CA GLN A 452 2.02 15.25 23.51
C GLN A 452 1.93 14.68 24.92
N GLN A 453 0.74 14.24 25.33
CA GLN A 453 0.48 13.68 26.65
C GLN A 453 -0.13 12.28 26.56
N PRO A 454 0.11 11.41 27.55
CA PRO A 454 -0.38 10.04 27.52
C PRO A 454 -1.89 10.00 27.78
N ILE A 455 -2.57 9.07 27.12
CA ILE A 455 -3.94 8.70 27.47
C ILE A 455 -3.88 7.79 28.71
N PRO A 456 -4.55 8.14 29.83
CA PRO A 456 -4.50 7.33 31.05
C PRO A 456 -4.84 5.85 30.80
N GLY A 457 -3.92 4.97 31.20
CA GLY A 457 -4.09 3.51 31.10
C GLY A 457 -3.91 2.93 29.69
N ARG A 458 -3.41 3.70 28.71
CA ARG A 458 -3.17 3.24 27.34
C ARG A 458 -1.72 3.51 26.91
N PRO A 459 -1.16 2.73 25.98
CA PRO A 459 0.16 2.98 25.40
C PRO A 459 0.10 3.98 24.22
N LEU A 460 -0.77 5.00 24.31
CA LEU A 460 -1.01 6.01 23.28
C LEU A 460 -0.86 7.42 23.86
N SER A 461 -0.46 8.38 23.03
CA SER A 461 -0.42 9.80 23.34
C SER A 461 -1.30 10.63 22.41
N MET A 462 -1.56 11.87 22.82
CA MET A 462 -2.33 12.85 22.06
C MET A 462 -1.69 14.23 22.09
N ASN A 463 -1.80 14.97 20.98
CA ASN A 463 -1.51 16.39 20.91
C ASN A 463 -2.48 17.17 21.81
N THR A 464 -1.98 17.78 22.87
CA THR A 464 -2.78 18.48 23.90
C THR A 464 -2.54 19.98 23.93
N ALA A 465 -1.45 20.44 23.33
CA ALA A 465 -1.19 21.86 23.14
C ALA A 465 -0.27 22.10 21.94
N VAL A 466 -0.33 23.30 21.37
CA VAL A 466 0.59 23.79 20.35
C VAL A 466 1.07 25.18 20.74
N ALA A 467 2.36 25.41 20.70
CA ALA A 467 2.98 26.71 20.94
C ALA A 467 3.83 27.11 19.75
N MET A 468 3.83 28.39 19.42
CA MET A 468 4.43 28.90 18.20
C MET A 468 4.96 30.30 18.39
N LYS A 469 5.95 30.67 17.57
CA LYS A 469 6.51 32.01 17.55
C LYS A 469 6.01 32.73 16.30
N VAL A 470 5.23 33.80 16.48
CA VAL A 470 4.73 34.67 15.41
C VAL A 470 5.46 36.00 15.51
N GLY A 471 6.40 36.26 14.59
CA GLY A 471 7.34 37.37 14.74
C GLY A 471 8.19 37.20 16.01
N ASN A 472 8.09 38.14 16.95
CA ASN A 472 8.77 38.04 18.27
C ASN A 472 7.84 37.62 19.42
N HIS A 473 6.60 37.28 19.11
CA HIS A 473 5.57 36.98 20.10
C HIS A 473 5.31 35.49 20.20
N ARG A 474 5.05 35.02 21.42
CA ARG A 474 4.74 33.62 21.71
C ARG A 474 3.22 33.45 21.79
N LEU A 475 2.68 32.62 20.92
CA LEU A 475 1.28 32.23 20.94
C LEU A 475 1.19 30.75 21.34
N ALA A 476 0.31 30.41 22.28
CA ALA A 476 0.06 29.03 22.67
C ALA A 476 -1.43 28.75 22.75
N LEU A 477 -1.82 27.56 22.28
CA LEU A 477 -3.16 27.02 22.37
C LEU A 477 -3.12 25.70 23.13
N TYR A 478 -3.95 25.60 24.17
CA TYR A 478 -4.07 24.44 25.05
C TYR A 478 -5.47 23.84 24.90
N ALA A 479 -5.54 22.56 24.50
CA ALA A 479 -6.80 21.82 24.50
C ALA A 479 -7.23 21.47 25.94
N ASP A 480 -6.26 21.19 26.80
CA ASP A 480 -6.43 20.95 28.23
C ASP A 480 -5.18 21.46 28.98
N GLN A 481 -5.29 21.63 30.30
CA GLN A 481 -4.20 22.01 31.20
C GLN A 481 -3.53 23.34 30.82
N SER A 482 -4.34 24.35 30.47
CA SER A 482 -3.85 25.71 30.32
C SER A 482 -3.24 26.25 31.63
N PRO A 483 -2.30 27.20 31.58
CA PRO A 483 -1.58 27.68 32.76
C PRO A 483 -2.46 28.23 33.90
N ASP A 484 -3.62 28.80 33.58
CA ASP A 484 -4.62 29.29 34.55
C ASP A 484 -5.79 28.30 34.78
N GLY A 485 -5.79 27.18 34.07
CA GLY A 485 -6.83 26.16 34.10
C GLY A 485 -8.15 26.56 33.42
N GLN A 486 -8.22 27.70 32.73
CA GLN A 486 -9.47 28.19 32.13
C GLN A 486 -9.32 28.73 30.70
N SER A 487 -8.21 29.40 30.41
CA SER A 487 -8.02 30.13 29.15
C SER A 487 -7.24 29.27 28.15
N PRO A 488 -7.82 28.87 26.99
CA PRO A 488 -7.13 27.99 26.05
C PRO A 488 -6.05 28.71 25.24
N LEU A 489 -6.18 30.03 25.02
CA LEU A 489 -5.31 30.81 24.15
C LEU A 489 -4.47 31.80 24.95
N TRP A 490 -3.16 31.83 24.70
CA TRP A 490 -2.18 32.63 25.43
C TRP A 490 -1.26 33.37 24.47
N LEU A 491 -1.04 34.66 24.73
CA LEU A 491 -0.12 35.51 24.01
C LEU A 491 0.87 36.14 25.00
N ASP A 492 2.16 35.87 24.83
CA ASP A 492 3.26 36.35 25.68
C ASP A 492 3.02 36.14 27.18
N GLY A 493 2.60 34.93 27.58
CA GLY A 493 2.38 34.60 28.97
C GLY A 493 1.12 35.21 29.58
N ARG A 494 0.19 35.71 28.77
CA ARG A 494 -1.10 36.24 29.23
C ARG A 494 -2.28 35.59 28.49
N PRO A 495 -3.40 35.30 29.17
CA PRO A 495 -4.63 34.87 28.52
C PRO A 495 -5.09 35.86 27.43
N LEU A 496 -5.41 35.33 26.25
CA LEU A 496 -5.95 36.09 25.13
C LEU A 496 -7.40 35.67 24.88
N ALA A 497 -8.33 36.58 25.13
CA ALA A 497 -9.74 36.37 24.81
C ALA A 497 -9.98 36.58 23.31
N LEU A 498 -10.39 35.52 22.61
CA LEU A 498 -10.75 35.59 21.19
C LEU A 498 -12.19 35.08 20.98
N PRO A 499 -13.18 35.97 20.77
CA PRO A 499 -14.49 35.56 20.25
C PRO A 499 -14.36 35.06 18.80
N GLU A 500 -15.44 34.54 18.21
CA GLU A 500 -15.41 34.22 16.76
C GLU A 500 -14.98 35.42 15.93
N GLY A 501 -14.14 35.18 14.93
CA GLY A 501 -13.60 36.22 14.05
C GLY A 501 -12.08 36.16 13.90
N SER A 502 -11.51 37.28 13.43
CA SER A 502 -10.08 37.42 13.16
C SER A 502 -9.46 38.51 14.03
N LEU A 503 -8.24 38.28 14.48
CA LEU A 503 -7.44 39.17 15.31
C LEU A 503 -6.04 39.31 14.70
N PRO A 504 -5.56 40.53 14.40
CA PRO A 504 -4.17 40.75 14.04
C PRO A 504 -3.26 40.50 15.26
N LEU A 505 -2.17 39.77 15.04
CA LEU A 505 -1.18 39.49 16.08
C LEU A 505 -0.07 40.55 16.08
N PRO A 506 0.47 40.89 17.26
CA PRO A 506 1.72 41.63 17.35
C PRO A 506 2.81 40.88 16.55
N GLY A 507 3.48 41.55 15.61
CA GLY A 507 4.45 40.92 14.70
C GLY A 507 3.94 40.67 13.28
N GLY A 508 2.69 41.05 12.95
CA GLY A 508 2.20 41.12 11.56
C GLY A 508 1.44 39.89 11.06
N GLY A 509 1.29 38.86 11.89
CA GLY A 509 0.45 37.70 11.58
C GLY A 509 -1.03 37.92 11.89
N THR A 510 -1.86 36.93 11.58
CA THR A 510 -3.29 36.93 11.94
C THR A 510 -3.67 35.64 12.64
N LEU A 511 -4.61 35.73 13.57
CA LEU A 511 -5.23 34.60 14.23
C LEU A 511 -6.75 34.68 13.98
N ARG A 512 -7.31 33.64 13.36
CA ARG A 512 -8.74 33.51 13.13
C ARG A 512 -9.29 32.33 13.91
N ARG A 513 -10.49 32.49 14.47
CA ARG A 513 -11.23 31.44 15.16
C ARG A 513 -12.63 31.29 14.56
N SER A 514 -12.98 30.04 14.26
CA SER A 514 -14.33 29.62 13.84
C SER A 514 -14.70 28.37 14.65
N GLY A 515 -15.61 28.51 15.62
CA GLY A 515 -15.92 27.44 16.58
C GLY A 515 -14.67 26.90 17.31
N ARG A 516 -14.33 25.64 17.01
CA ARG A 516 -13.18 24.86 17.52
C ARG A 516 -11.98 24.81 16.56
N HIS A 517 -12.04 25.59 15.48
CA HIS A 517 -10.94 25.71 14.52
C HIS A 517 -10.22 27.04 14.71
N TYR A 518 -8.90 26.97 14.72
CA TYR A 518 -8.01 28.12 14.76
C TYR A 518 -7.13 28.12 13.52
N GLN A 519 -6.95 29.28 12.91
CA GLN A 519 -6.03 29.47 11.79
C GLN A 519 -5.07 30.59 12.16
N ILE A 520 -3.79 30.27 12.21
CA ILE A 520 -2.71 31.21 12.44
C ILE A 520 -1.99 31.41 11.11
N GLN A 521 -1.78 32.65 10.71
CA GLN A 521 -1.06 32.99 9.50
C GLN A 521 0.10 33.93 9.84
N TRP A 522 1.29 33.57 9.38
CA TRP A 522 2.50 34.38 9.51
C TRP A 522 2.55 35.42 8.39
N PRO A 523 3.18 36.59 8.64
CA PRO A 523 3.40 37.59 7.59
C PRO A 523 4.32 37.09 6.47
N THR A 524 5.13 36.08 6.75
CA THR A 524 6.07 35.40 5.82
C THR A 524 5.38 34.34 4.95
N GLY A 525 4.09 34.10 5.16
CA GLY A 525 3.28 33.22 4.32
C GLY A 525 2.98 31.86 4.93
N GLU A 526 3.68 31.39 5.97
CA GLU A 526 3.32 30.16 6.67
C GLU A 526 1.93 30.23 7.30
N SER A 527 1.27 29.08 7.43
CA SER A 527 0.02 28.96 8.17
C SER A 527 -0.03 27.68 8.99
N LEU A 528 -0.76 27.76 10.11
CA LEU A 528 -1.10 26.62 10.95
C LEU A 528 -2.60 26.60 11.15
N GLN A 529 -3.23 25.51 10.73
CA GLN A 529 -4.60 25.18 11.08
C GLN A 529 -4.60 24.24 12.29
N VAL A 530 -5.42 24.57 13.28
CA VAL A 530 -5.61 23.74 14.48
C VAL A 530 -7.09 23.42 14.61
N ALA A 531 -7.41 22.13 14.63
CA ALA A 531 -8.76 21.64 14.91
C ALA A 531 -8.77 20.97 16.29
N GLU A 532 -9.62 21.44 17.19
CA GLU A 532 -9.84 20.82 18.50
C GLU A 532 -10.99 19.81 18.44
N THR A 533 -10.68 18.57 18.78
CA THR A 533 -11.65 17.46 18.88
C THR A 533 -11.62 16.87 20.29
N SER A 534 -12.66 16.13 20.68
CA SER A 534 -12.78 15.54 22.02
C SER A 534 -13.01 14.04 21.94
N LEU A 535 -12.24 13.25 22.71
CA LEU A 535 -12.41 11.81 22.85
C LEU A 535 -12.60 11.46 24.32
N ALA A 536 -13.69 10.77 24.66
CA ALA A 536 -13.97 10.30 26.02
C ALA A 536 -13.84 11.38 27.11
N GLY A 537 -14.12 12.65 26.77
CA GLY A 537 -14.02 13.79 27.69
C GLY A 537 -12.66 14.49 27.73
N THR A 538 -11.66 14.02 26.96
CA THR A 538 -10.35 14.65 26.80
C THR A 538 -10.27 15.38 25.46
N ALA A 539 -9.83 16.64 25.47
CA ALA A 539 -9.65 17.43 24.25
C ALA A 539 -8.23 17.24 23.68
N PHE A 540 -8.11 17.26 22.35
CA PHE A 540 -6.84 17.11 21.64
C PHE A 540 -6.85 17.89 20.32
N LEU A 541 -5.67 18.05 19.71
CA LEU A 541 -5.44 18.96 18.58
C LEU A 541 -4.94 18.22 17.33
N THR A 542 -5.62 18.39 16.21
CA THR A 542 -5.06 18.11 14.88
C THR A 542 -4.38 19.36 14.36
N LEU A 543 -3.11 19.23 13.95
CA LEU A 543 -2.24 20.32 13.52
C LEU A 543 -1.91 20.14 12.04
N THR A 544 -2.33 21.08 11.19
CA THR A 544 -1.97 21.12 9.77
C THR A 544 -1.14 22.36 9.50
N VAL A 545 0.12 22.17 9.13
CA VAL A 545 1.04 23.25 8.80
C VAL A 545 1.14 23.35 7.29
N GLU A 546 1.04 24.58 6.78
CA GLU A 546 1.44 24.87 5.41
C GLU A 546 2.54 25.92 5.39
N VAL A 547 3.57 25.64 4.61
CA VAL A 547 4.74 26.50 4.47
C VAL A 547 5.00 26.81 2.99
N PRO A 548 5.61 27.94 2.64
CA PRO A 548 6.21 28.14 1.33
C PRO A 548 7.12 26.96 0.95
N ARG A 549 7.08 26.52 -0.31
CA ARG A 549 7.98 25.45 -0.79
C ARG A 549 9.42 25.97 -0.90
N GLN A 550 10.20 25.78 0.16
CA GLN A 550 11.62 26.12 0.20
C GLN A 550 12.44 24.90 0.61
N ALA A 551 13.20 24.34 -0.35
CA ALA A 551 13.87 23.07 -0.16
C ALA A 551 14.89 23.11 0.98
N GLY A 552 14.74 22.21 1.96
CA GLY A 552 15.65 22.14 3.11
C GLY A 552 15.56 23.29 4.10
N ALA A 553 14.65 24.27 3.89
CA ALA A 553 14.52 25.46 4.74
C ALA A 553 13.90 25.14 6.11
N TYR A 554 13.17 24.02 6.20
CA TYR A 554 12.48 23.60 7.40
C TYR A 554 13.17 22.39 8.05
N GLN A 555 12.88 22.17 9.32
CA GLN A 555 13.34 21.02 10.07
C GLN A 555 12.37 20.70 11.21
N GLY A 556 12.37 19.47 11.70
CA GLY A 556 11.54 19.04 12.82
C GLY A 556 10.87 17.70 12.52
N LEU A 557 9.81 17.41 13.26
CA LEU A 557 9.02 16.19 13.07
C LEU A 557 8.33 16.12 11.69
N LEU A 558 8.08 17.26 11.03
CA LEU A 558 7.49 17.32 9.69
C LEU A 558 8.50 17.23 8.53
N GLY A 559 9.75 16.86 8.80
CA GLY A 559 10.77 16.66 7.77
C GLY A 559 11.49 17.94 7.36
N ASN A 560 12.25 17.85 6.27
CA ASN A 560 13.11 18.95 5.81
C ASN A 560 12.60 19.64 4.52
N LEU A 561 11.55 19.10 3.89
CA LEU A 561 10.94 19.62 2.67
C LEU A 561 11.93 19.67 1.49
N ASN A 562 12.82 18.69 1.33
CA ASN A 562 13.78 18.66 0.22
C ASN A 562 13.28 17.84 -1.00
N GLY A 563 12.06 17.30 -0.93
CA GLY A 563 11.47 16.45 -1.96
C GLY A 563 11.79 14.95 -1.81
N ASN A 564 12.52 14.54 -0.76
CA ASN A 564 12.91 13.16 -0.51
C ASN A 564 12.33 12.63 0.81
N PRO A 565 11.19 11.92 0.78
CA PRO A 565 10.57 11.38 2.01
C PRO A 565 11.44 10.37 2.76
N ASN A 566 12.46 9.79 2.12
CA ASN A 566 13.31 8.77 2.76
C ASN A 566 14.36 9.35 3.71
N ASP A 567 14.55 10.68 3.71
CA ASP A 567 15.48 11.34 4.63
C ASP A 567 14.80 12.22 5.69
N ASP A 568 13.48 12.25 5.71
CA ASP A 568 12.70 13.08 6.63
C ASP A 568 12.84 12.69 8.11
N LEU A 569 13.19 11.44 8.40
CA LEU A 569 13.56 11.00 9.76
C LEU A 569 15.00 11.38 10.09
N GLN A 570 15.32 12.66 9.92
CA GLN A 570 16.62 13.22 10.24
C GLN A 570 16.67 13.65 11.71
N VAL A 571 17.61 13.12 12.48
CA VAL A 571 17.85 13.60 13.85
C VAL A 571 18.51 14.98 13.83
N ARG A 572 18.31 15.78 14.88
CA ARG A 572 19.02 17.06 15.05
C ARG A 572 20.54 16.80 15.04
N GLY A 573 21.23 17.27 14.00
CA GLY A 573 22.65 16.99 13.74
C GLY A 573 22.93 16.24 12.43
N GLY A 574 21.88 15.81 11.71
CA GLY A 574 21.96 15.44 10.30
C GLY A 574 21.93 13.94 9.99
N ALA A 575 22.07 13.07 10.99
CA ALA A 575 21.98 11.62 10.76
C ALA A 575 20.53 11.21 10.42
N VAL A 576 20.38 10.39 9.38
CA VAL A 576 19.08 9.92 8.89
C VAL A 576 18.79 8.53 9.43
N ILE A 577 17.60 8.32 9.97
CA ILE A 577 17.09 6.98 10.29
C ILE A 577 16.49 6.37 9.03
N PRO A 578 16.94 5.17 8.60
CA PRO A 578 16.36 4.52 7.44
C PRO A 578 14.85 4.31 7.62
N PRO A 579 14.03 4.68 6.62
CA PRO A 579 12.58 4.52 6.71
C PRO A 579 12.23 3.04 6.85
N GLN A 580 11.31 2.73 7.76
CA GLN A 580 10.66 1.42 7.85
C GLN A 580 9.16 1.61 7.88
N ASP A 581 8.46 0.60 7.38
CA ASP A 581 7.01 0.50 7.54
C ASP A 581 6.70 0.17 9.01
N VAL A 582 6.33 1.20 9.75
CA VAL A 582 6.00 1.15 11.18
C VAL A 582 4.75 0.29 11.42
N TYR A 583 3.88 0.13 10.40
CA TYR A 583 2.59 -0.54 10.52
C TYR A 583 2.51 -1.90 9.83
N ALA A 584 3.55 -2.34 9.13
CA ALA A 584 3.57 -3.67 8.50
C ALA A 584 2.98 -4.80 9.38
N PRO A 585 3.24 -4.88 10.71
CA PRO A 585 2.59 -5.89 11.56
C PRO A 585 1.08 -5.68 11.76
N VAL A 586 0.63 -4.44 11.88
CA VAL A 586 -0.78 -4.05 12.03
C VAL A 586 -1.52 -4.24 10.72
N ALA A 587 -0.97 -3.79 9.59
CA ALA A 587 -1.46 -4.02 8.25
C ALA A 587 -1.71 -5.51 8.00
N ARG A 588 -0.73 -6.36 8.34
CA ARG A 588 -0.84 -7.82 8.25
C ARG A 588 -1.92 -8.40 9.15
N LEU A 589 -2.17 -7.81 10.32
CA LEU A 589 -3.23 -8.24 11.24
C LEU A 589 -4.63 -7.84 10.70
N VAL A 590 -4.77 -6.61 10.20
CA VAL A 590 -5.99 -6.10 9.55
C VAL A 590 -6.33 -6.92 8.31
N GLN A 591 -5.32 -7.33 7.54
CA GLN A 591 -5.45 -8.15 6.33
C GLN A 591 -5.61 -9.67 6.64
N GLY A 592 -5.67 -10.07 7.91
CA GLY A 592 -5.86 -11.47 8.31
C GLY A 592 -4.69 -12.40 7.97
N LEU A 593 -3.49 -11.85 7.80
CA LEU A 593 -2.25 -12.58 7.47
C LEU A 593 -1.59 -13.24 8.69
N ILE A 594 -2.01 -12.88 9.90
CA ILE A 594 -1.44 -13.38 11.16
C ILE A 594 -2.56 -13.68 12.17
N PRO A 595 -2.66 -14.90 12.73
CA PRO A 595 -3.71 -15.28 13.68
C PRO A 595 -3.50 -14.79 15.13
N ALA A 596 -2.32 -14.23 15.47
CA ALA A 596 -2.03 -13.63 16.78
C ALA A 596 -0.92 -12.56 16.68
N PRO A 597 -0.85 -11.57 17.59
CA PRO A 597 0.23 -10.59 17.60
C PRO A 597 1.61 -11.27 17.74
N VAL A 598 2.45 -11.18 16.71
CA VAL A 598 3.79 -11.78 16.71
C VAL A 598 4.76 -10.86 17.46
N PRO A 599 5.65 -11.39 18.31
CA PRO A 599 6.73 -10.60 18.90
C PRO A 599 7.54 -9.91 17.81
N LEU A 600 7.84 -8.62 17.99
CA LEU A 600 8.63 -7.85 17.03
C LEU A 600 9.97 -8.55 16.77
N ASN A 601 10.42 -8.51 15.53
CA ASN A 601 11.76 -8.97 15.21
C ASN A 601 12.82 -7.97 15.72
N GLN A 602 14.08 -8.38 15.67
CA GLN A 602 15.20 -7.55 16.11
C GLN A 602 15.31 -6.22 15.32
N ALA A 603 14.95 -6.21 14.04
CA ALA A 603 14.99 -5.03 13.19
C ALA A 603 13.92 -3.98 13.58
N GLN A 604 12.70 -4.42 13.90
CA GLN A 604 11.62 -3.57 14.40
C GLN A 604 11.95 -3.01 15.78
N THR A 605 12.58 -3.81 16.63
CA THR A 605 13.06 -3.35 17.94
C THR A 605 14.17 -2.31 17.79
N ALA A 606 15.08 -2.48 16.82
CA ALA A 606 16.11 -1.49 16.53
C ALA A 606 15.51 -0.19 15.97
N PHE A 607 14.58 -0.27 15.03
CA PHE A 607 13.89 0.89 14.48
C PHE A 607 13.08 1.64 15.55
N PHE A 608 12.42 0.92 16.47
CA PHE A 608 11.76 1.52 17.63
C PHE A 608 12.72 2.40 18.44
N GLN A 609 13.89 1.85 18.78
CA GLN A 609 14.89 2.60 19.56
C GLN A 609 15.39 3.82 18.78
N GLN A 610 15.60 3.69 17.47
CA GLN A 610 15.99 4.82 16.61
C GLN A 610 14.90 5.90 16.58
N LEU A 611 13.66 5.55 16.27
CA LEU A 611 12.56 6.51 16.15
C LEU A 611 12.22 7.20 17.49
N TYR A 612 11.99 6.41 18.54
CA TYR A 612 11.46 6.94 19.80
C TYR A 612 12.55 7.44 20.77
N ARG A 613 13.77 6.88 20.72
CA ARG A 613 14.86 7.26 21.65
C ARG A 613 15.97 8.09 21.03
N GLN A 614 16.19 8.02 19.72
CA GLN A 614 17.19 8.87 19.06
C GLN A 614 16.52 10.07 18.39
N PHE A 615 15.62 9.83 17.44
CA PHE A 615 14.94 10.90 16.71
C PHE A 615 14.02 11.71 17.61
N GLY A 616 13.16 11.06 18.39
CA GLY A 616 12.27 11.79 19.28
C GLY A 616 13.00 12.62 20.34
N GLU A 617 14.10 12.10 20.90
CA GLU A 617 14.93 12.87 21.84
C GLU A 617 15.67 14.02 21.16
N SER A 618 16.09 13.87 19.91
CA SER A 618 16.76 14.95 19.17
C SER A 618 15.84 16.14 18.86
N TRP A 619 14.52 15.89 18.79
CA TRP A 619 13.50 16.90 18.53
C TRP A 619 12.73 17.34 19.78
N ARG A 620 13.06 16.79 20.96
CA ARG A 620 12.49 17.23 22.23
C ARG A 620 12.88 18.67 22.53
N VAL A 621 11.91 19.46 22.97
CA VAL A 621 12.11 20.86 23.35
C VAL A 621 12.88 20.93 24.66
N ALA A 622 13.99 21.67 24.67
CA ALA A 622 14.72 21.98 25.89
C ALA A 622 14.03 23.12 26.65
N ALA A 623 14.21 23.18 27.98
CA ALA A 623 13.57 24.20 28.82
C ALA A 623 13.88 25.65 28.38
N ALA A 624 15.08 25.92 27.88
CA ALA A 624 15.47 27.24 27.39
C ALA A 624 14.80 27.63 26.06
N ASP A 625 14.30 26.65 25.31
CA ASP A 625 13.73 26.82 23.97
C ASP A 625 12.19 26.72 23.97
N SER A 626 11.57 26.42 25.11
CA SER A 626 10.13 26.16 25.18
C SER A 626 9.32 27.43 24.91
N LEU A 627 8.37 27.31 23.99
CA LEU A 627 7.41 28.36 23.67
C LEU A 627 6.14 28.28 24.51
N PHE A 628 5.98 27.22 25.32
CA PHE A 628 4.83 27.02 26.18
C PHE A 628 4.93 27.84 27.46
N ASP A 629 3.77 28.33 27.90
CA ASP A 629 3.55 28.83 29.25
C ASP A 629 3.20 27.67 30.20
N TYR A 630 3.53 27.87 31.48
CA TYR A 630 3.47 26.86 32.53
C TYR A 630 2.75 27.40 33.77
N ALA A 631 1.95 26.56 34.43
CA ALA A 631 1.42 26.89 35.74
C ALA A 631 2.56 26.95 36.78
N PRO A 632 2.36 27.59 37.95
CA PRO A 632 3.37 27.63 39.00
C PRO A 632 3.91 26.25 39.37
N GLY A 633 5.24 26.07 39.25
CA GLY A 633 5.92 24.82 39.55
C GLY A 633 5.98 23.80 38.41
N GLN A 634 5.38 24.09 37.25
CA GLN A 634 5.49 23.25 36.05
C GLN A 634 6.64 23.68 35.14
N THR A 635 7.19 22.73 34.40
CA THR A 635 8.24 22.93 33.37
C THR A 635 8.05 21.92 32.23
N THR A 636 8.92 21.94 31.22
CA THR A 636 8.99 20.90 30.17
C THR A 636 9.06 19.48 30.74
N GLU A 637 9.67 19.31 31.91
CA GLU A 637 9.79 18.01 32.59
C GLU A 637 8.45 17.50 33.14
N THR A 638 7.53 18.40 33.49
CA THR A 638 6.17 18.01 33.92
C THR A 638 5.42 17.23 32.83
N PHE A 639 5.71 17.53 31.57
CA PHE A 639 5.05 16.93 30.41
C PHE A 639 5.93 15.88 29.71
N THR A 640 7.10 15.54 30.27
CA THR A 640 8.05 14.62 29.65
C THR A 640 8.02 13.26 30.32
N GLN A 641 7.84 12.21 29.53
CA GLN A 641 7.96 10.82 29.96
C GLN A 641 8.82 10.06 28.95
N ARG A 642 10.13 9.99 29.21
CA ARG A 642 11.15 9.47 28.27
C ARG A 642 11.06 7.97 28.04
N ASP A 643 10.48 7.24 28.97
CA ASP A 643 10.21 5.80 28.85
C ASP A 643 8.93 5.51 28.07
N PHE A 644 8.14 6.52 27.69
CA PHE A 644 6.95 6.36 26.85
C PHE A 644 7.31 6.45 25.34
N PRO A 645 6.73 5.62 24.47
CA PRO A 645 5.99 4.41 24.83
C PRO A 645 6.99 3.36 25.35
N SER A 646 6.61 2.50 26.29
CA SER A 646 7.54 1.53 26.91
C SER A 646 7.84 0.33 26.01
N GLN A 647 7.05 0.17 24.96
CA GLN A 647 7.15 -0.86 23.92
C GLN A 647 6.57 -0.30 22.62
N PHE A 648 6.85 -0.96 21.50
CA PHE A 648 6.24 -0.60 20.22
C PHE A 648 4.70 -0.60 20.36
N PRO A 649 4.01 0.47 19.94
CA PRO A 649 2.56 0.48 19.86
C PRO A 649 2.11 -0.70 18.97
N SER A 650 1.55 -1.73 19.59
CA SER A 650 1.14 -2.95 18.89
C SER A 650 -0.23 -3.39 19.39
N LEU A 651 -0.96 -4.11 18.54
CA LEU A 651 -2.24 -4.72 18.92
C LEU A 651 -2.05 -6.02 19.72
N ALA A 652 -0.87 -6.20 20.32
CA ALA A 652 -0.57 -7.30 21.22
C ALA A 652 -1.51 -7.31 22.42
N GLY A 653 -2.30 -8.38 22.57
CA GLY A 653 -3.29 -8.52 23.63
C GLY A 653 -4.67 -7.92 23.33
N VAL A 654 -4.88 -7.29 22.17
CA VAL A 654 -6.22 -6.90 21.71
C VAL A 654 -6.92 -8.11 21.08
N ALA A 655 -8.18 -8.36 21.45
CA ALA A 655 -8.93 -9.49 20.93
C ALA A 655 -9.18 -9.34 19.41
N PRO A 656 -9.05 -10.41 18.59
CA PRO A 656 -9.30 -10.36 17.15
C PRO A 656 -10.66 -9.77 16.76
N ALA A 657 -11.71 -10.05 17.54
CA ALA A 657 -13.04 -9.49 17.33
C ALA A 657 -13.09 -7.95 17.49
N GLN A 658 -12.26 -7.39 18.38
CA GLN A 658 -12.16 -5.95 18.60
C GLN A 658 -11.41 -5.28 17.45
N ILE A 659 -10.39 -5.93 16.90
CA ILE A 659 -9.68 -5.47 15.70
C ILE A 659 -10.62 -5.47 14.49
N GLN A 660 -11.36 -6.56 14.27
CA GLN A 660 -12.34 -6.64 13.17
C GLN A 660 -13.45 -5.59 13.30
N ALA A 661 -13.93 -5.34 14.53
CA ALA A 661 -14.91 -4.28 14.78
C ALA A 661 -14.32 -2.90 14.47
N ALA A 662 -13.09 -2.62 14.88
CA ALA A 662 -12.37 -1.39 14.56
C ALA A 662 -12.16 -1.22 13.05
N THR A 663 -11.74 -2.28 12.34
CA THR A 663 -11.60 -2.29 10.88
C THR A 663 -12.89 -1.92 10.18
N ARG A 664 -14.02 -2.54 10.54
CA ARG A 664 -15.32 -2.18 9.96
C ARG A 664 -15.69 -0.73 10.26
N LEU A 665 -15.53 -0.29 11.51
CA LEU A 665 -15.87 1.08 11.91
C LEU A 665 -15.07 2.14 11.11
N CYS A 666 -13.77 1.93 10.94
CA CYS A 666 -12.93 2.85 10.17
C CYS A 666 -13.26 2.80 8.66
N GLN A 667 -13.48 1.61 8.10
CA GLN A 667 -13.83 1.46 6.67
C GLN A 667 -15.22 2.04 6.35
N GLU A 668 -16.24 1.77 7.18
CA GLU A 668 -17.62 2.26 7.00
C GLU A 668 -17.69 3.79 7.11
N ALA A 669 -16.81 4.40 7.90
CA ALA A 669 -16.69 5.84 8.00
C ALA A 669 -15.95 6.49 6.82
N GLY A 670 -15.47 5.69 5.85
CA GLY A 670 -14.74 6.19 4.69
C GLY A 670 -13.36 6.73 5.02
N VAL A 671 -12.71 6.23 6.08
CA VAL A 671 -11.33 6.57 6.39
C VAL A 671 -10.44 6.12 5.23
N ASP A 672 -9.64 7.04 4.70
CA ASP A 672 -8.72 6.78 3.61
C ASP A 672 -7.79 5.60 3.90
N GLU A 673 -7.44 4.86 2.85
CA GLU A 673 -6.60 3.65 2.93
C GLU A 673 -5.28 3.89 3.68
N TRP A 674 -4.68 5.06 3.52
CA TRP A 674 -3.42 5.40 4.19
C TRP A 674 -3.55 5.71 5.69
N MET A 675 -4.74 6.11 6.14
CA MET A 675 -5.03 6.41 7.54
C MET A 675 -5.78 5.27 8.24
N LEU A 676 -6.23 4.29 7.45
CA LEU A 676 -6.99 3.15 7.92
C LEU A 676 -6.22 2.36 8.98
N GLU A 677 -4.91 2.17 8.80
CA GLU A 677 -4.08 1.41 9.75
C GLU A 677 -3.97 2.11 11.11
N GLY A 678 -3.77 3.44 11.10
CA GLY A 678 -3.80 4.27 12.30
C GLY A 678 -5.18 4.22 12.96
N CYS A 679 -6.25 4.51 12.22
CA CYS A 679 -7.62 4.45 12.74
C CYS A 679 -7.95 3.09 13.38
N VAL A 680 -7.61 1.99 12.71
CA VAL A 680 -7.86 0.65 13.24
C VAL A 680 -7.02 0.38 14.47
N PHE A 681 -5.76 0.81 14.47
CA PHE A 681 -4.88 0.69 15.62
C PHE A 681 -5.47 1.41 16.83
N ASP A 682 -5.85 2.67 16.69
CA ASP A 682 -6.34 3.49 17.79
C ASP A 682 -7.73 3.04 18.27
N VAL A 683 -8.66 2.73 17.36
CA VAL A 683 -9.98 2.19 17.74
C VAL A 683 -9.84 0.80 18.37
N ALA A 684 -8.98 -0.09 17.86
CA ALA A 684 -8.82 -1.42 18.42
C ALA A 684 -8.07 -1.39 19.76
N ALA A 685 -7.01 -0.60 19.89
CA ALA A 685 -6.23 -0.48 21.13
C ALA A 685 -7.01 0.25 22.23
N THR A 686 -7.90 1.18 21.88
CA THR A 686 -8.68 1.96 22.84
C THR A 686 -10.11 1.48 23.07
N GLY A 687 -10.71 0.81 22.09
CA GLY A 687 -12.15 0.56 22.07
C GLY A 687 -12.99 1.84 21.94
N GLN A 688 -12.39 2.98 21.57
CA GLN A 688 -13.07 4.27 21.48
C GLN A 688 -13.35 4.62 20.01
N PRO A 689 -14.61 4.68 19.57
CA PRO A 689 -14.95 4.98 18.18
C PRO A 689 -14.66 6.44 17.80
N GLY A 690 -14.42 7.35 18.75
CA GLY A 690 -14.12 8.74 18.43
C GLY A 690 -12.79 8.95 17.68
N PHE A 691 -11.88 7.98 17.68
CA PHE A 691 -10.70 8.00 16.81
C PHE A 691 -11.04 7.92 15.32
N VAL A 692 -12.19 7.33 14.98
CA VAL A 692 -12.70 7.33 13.60
C VAL A 692 -12.94 8.77 13.13
N GLN A 693 -13.51 9.61 13.99
CA GLN A 693 -13.79 11.00 13.65
C GLN A 693 -12.51 11.82 13.45
N SER A 694 -11.46 11.59 14.27
CA SER A 694 -10.12 12.17 14.07
C SER A 694 -9.56 11.82 12.68
N ALA A 695 -9.65 10.54 12.31
CA ALA A 695 -9.17 10.06 11.01
C ALA A 695 -10.00 10.55 9.82
N VAL A 696 -11.30 10.79 10.00
CA VAL A 696 -12.18 11.38 8.97
C VAL A 696 -12.00 12.91 8.89
N GLU A 697 -11.76 13.61 10.00
CA GLU A 697 -11.51 15.06 10.01
C GLU A 697 -10.16 15.43 9.38
N ALA A 698 -9.19 14.51 9.38
CA ALA A 698 -7.96 14.61 8.61
C ALA A 698 -8.21 14.84 7.10
N LEU A 699 -9.33 14.33 6.57
CA LEU A 699 -9.78 14.57 5.19
C LEU A 699 -10.47 15.94 5.02
N ALA A 700 -11.19 16.42 6.04
CA ALA A 700 -12.04 17.61 5.93
C ALA A 700 -11.23 18.92 5.76
N SER A 701 -10.01 19.00 6.27
CA SER A 701 -9.07 20.10 5.98
C SER A 701 -8.57 20.11 4.53
N THR A 702 -8.93 19.11 3.73
CA THR A 702 -8.67 19.08 2.29
C THR A 702 -9.90 19.42 1.45
N VAL A 703 -11.11 19.13 1.95
CA VAL A 703 -12.37 19.31 1.21
C VAL A 703 -13.00 20.68 1.45
N VAL A 704 -12.80 21.28 2.64
CA VAL A 704 -13.35 22.62 2.94
C VAL A 704 -12.68 23.70 2.09
N ASP A 705 -11.36 23.58 1.83
CA ASP A 705 -10.61 24.48 0.92
C ASP A 705 -11.16 24.41 -0.52
N GLN A 706 -11.54 23.22 -1.01
CA GLN A 706 -12.07 23.04 -2.37
C GLN A 706 -13.44 23.71 -2.58
N VAL A 707 -14.23 23.87 -1.52
CA VAL A 707 -15.55 24.50 -1.60
C VAL A 707 -15.43 26.02 -1.45
N GLU A 708 -14.57 26.52 -0.57
CA GLU A 708 -14.31 27.97 -0.44
C GLU A 708 -13.62 28.53 -1.70
N ASP A 709 -12.57 27.87 -2.22
CA ASP A 709 -11.85 28.32 -3.42
C ASP A 709 -12.74 28.29 -4.65
N ARG A 710 -13.57 27.25 -4.84
CA ARG A 710 -14.47 27.17 -6.00
C ARG A 710 -15.55 28.24 -5.98
N VAL A 711 -16.04 28.61 -4.80
CA VAL A 711 -17.01 29.71 -4.62
C VAL A 711 -16.35 31.06 -4.85
N GLU A 712 -15.12 31.27 -4.37
CA GLU A 712 -14.39 32.52 -4.56
C GLU A 712 -13.97 32.73 -6.03
N ASP A 713 -13.54 31.65 -6.70
CA ASP A 713 -13.10 31.68 -8.10
C ASP A 713 -14.29 31.83 -9.05
N GLU A 714 -15.46 31.28 -8.71
CA GLU A 714 -16.71 31.49 -9.45
C GLU A 714 -17.29 32.90 -9.24
N LEU A 715 -17.07 33.52 -8.07
CA LEU A 715 -17.39 34.93 -7.80
C LEU A 715 -16.45 35.88 -8.55
N ARG A 716 -15.14 35.61 -8.59
CA ARG A 716 -14.14 36.41 -9.33
C ARG A 716 -14.32 36.35 -10.85
N ARG A 717 -14.72 35.19 -11.40
CA ARG A 717 -15.01 35.04 -12.84
C ARG A 717 -16.28 35.76 -13.29
N ARG A 718 -17.25 35.98 -12.40
CA ARG A 718 -18.54 36.60 -12.74
C ARG A 718 -18.59 38.12 -12.56
N VAL A 719 -17.64 38.75 -11.85
CA VAL A 719 -17.65 40.21 -11.62
C VAL A 719 -16.28 40.86 -11.93
N PRO A 720 -16.04 41.31 -13.18
CA PRO A 720 -14.74 41.84 -13.60
C PRO A 720 -14.59 43.35 -13.38
N ARG A 721 -14.82 43.87 -12.15
CA ARG A 721 -14.35 45.20 -11.65
C ARG A 721 -14.76 45.48 -10.20
N PRO A 722 -13.99 46.29 -9.44
CA PRO A 722 -14.28 46.58 -8.04
C PRO A 722 -15.46 47.56 -7.94
N VAL A 723 -16.53 47.14 -7.26
CA VAL A 723 -17.64 48.03 -6.88
C VAL A 723 -17.48 48.36 -5.39
N PRO A 724 -17.52 49.63 -4.97
CA PRO A 724 -17.45 50.00 -3.57
C PRO A 724 -18.72 49.53 -2.84
N ILE A 725 -18.53 48.85 -1.71
CA ILE A 725 -19.59 48.27 -0.88
C ILE A 725 -20.35 49.40 -0.14
N PRO A 726 -21.67 49.60 -0.34
CA PRO A 726 -22.50 50.32 0.61
C PRO A 726 -23.01 49.35 1.68
N GLY A 727 -23.08 49.82 2.92
CA GLY A 727 -23.38 49.04 4.13
C GLY A 727 -24.73 48.30 4.15
N PRO A 728 -24.96 47.48 5.20
CA PRO A 728 -25.92 46.39 5.20
C PRO A 728 -27.37 46.89 5.20
N VAL A 729 -28.18 46.40 4.25
CA VAL A 729 -29.64 46.44 4.31
C VAL A 729 -30.14 45.06 4.73
N PRO A 730 -30.88 44.92 5.85
CA PRO A 730 -31.38 43.63 6.29
C PRO A 730 -32.66 43.27 5.52
N VAL A 731 -32.69 42.07 4.93
CA VAL A 731 -33.91 41.51 4.34
C VAL A 731 -34.13 40.08 4.89
N PRO A 732 -35.36 39.71 5.28
CA PRO A 732 -35.64 38.59 6.19
C PRO A 732 -35.81 37.25 5.46
N LEU A 733 -35.44 36.17 6.14
CA LEU A 733 -35.61 34.79 5.67
C LEU A 733 -37.09 34.36 5.66
N PRO A 734 -37.60 33.74 4.57
CA PRO A 734 -38.85 33.01 4.62
C PRO A 734 -38.62 31.57 5.14
N ARG A 735 -39.32 31.24 6.22
CA ARG A 735 -39.53 29.87 6.73
C ARG A 735 -40.35 29.06 5.73
N TRP A 736 -39.93 27.84 5.42
CA TRP A 736 -40.81 26.78 4.90
C TRP A 736 -40.48 25.42 5.55
N PRO A 737 -41.47 24.51 5.60
CA PRO A 737 -41.75 23.69 6.77
C PRO A 737 -41.29 22.23 6.63
N PHE A 738 -41.40 21.53 7.77
CA PHE A 738 -41.06 20.13 8.09
C PHE A 738 -39.71 19.95 8.77
#